data_AF-A0A511X5B0-F1
#
_entry.id   AF-A0A511X5B0-F1
#
_cell.length_a   1.000
_cell.length_b   1.000
_cell.length_c   1.000
_cell.angle_alpha   90.00
_cell.angle_beta   90.00
_cell.angle_gamma   90.00
#
_symmetry.space_group_name_H-M   'P 1'
#
loop_
_entity.id
_entity.type
_entity.pdbx_description
1 polymer ?
#
loop_
_entity_poly.entity_id
_entity_poly.type
_entity_poly.pdbx_seq_one_letter_code
_entity_poly.pdbx_strand_id
1 'polypeptide(L)'
;MSTDSWIGAATGGAWSTAGNWSAGNVPDGNSQAVIGSASGTANATVSVPNGASANTIEVDSGSSATIVGSVTGLQNVHAYGGTITFGPGSLSSNVSLSVTSSGKAVIESTRDTFTNISAAGTGSTIELSGLSNYSLSNANFNNGAVLELDNTTMSSFSGNFNNGSSIVLNNNSSISVSNLSATVTVNGGSTLTLTGNYNGGASVVMGTGSGNTLILSGSAANNNLNISGVELTDKIGVAGKTVTSATYTNTNGSGTITLNTSDGSSVTYSGIKFASDVPTGTQTVKAVNGEAVICFLADSMIATANGEVAVQDVRIGDSLVAFDWRRGENVMRNVVWVGKARAVVKPGLPDDEAGYPVRIAKDAIAAGVPHKDMLITAEHCLFFEGKFVPARMLVNGRSISYDKSFTSYDYYHIETADHSVIVADGVYTESYLDTGNRGSFVQHGQVVQFGAARALNWEDHGGAPLCTERSFVEPIFHSLNARAAQMNLVEPVTSKRVVTTDADVRLLTGNGQIIRPIREEGDRVVFILPSGLESVQLVSRFSRPSDMVGPFVDDRRKFGVLVGKISFFEGSVEAEMTEHLTQVELNGWNGLESSEARWTSGEGLITLPERKVKGPAMLSVQVLTTAQYILKDLQGTRANQAA
;
A
#
# COMPACT_ATOMS: atom_id res chain seq x y z
N MET A 1 24.38 -46.93 -8.83
CA MET A 1 23.73 -46.48 -7.59
C MET A 1 23.19 -47.72 -6.91
N SER A 2 23.59 -48.01 -5.67
CA SER A 2 22.94 -49.05 -4.85
C SER A 2 21.59 -48.52 -4.39
N THR A 3 20.55 -49.35 -4.39
CA THR A 3 19.24 -48.98 -3.86
C THR A 3 19.11 -49.53 -2.44
N ASP A 4 18.94 -48.62 -1.48
CA ASP A 4 18.82 -48.92 -0.06
C ASP A 4 17.41 -48.55 0.40
N SER A 5 16.59 -49.55 0.66
CA SER A 5 15.18 -49.37 1.01
C SER A 5 14.99 -49.38 2.52
N TRP A 6 14.14 -48.49 3.03
CA TRP A 6 13.82 -48.41 4.44
C TRP A 6 12.99 -49.62 4.89
N ILE A 7 13.59 -50.46 5.74
CA ILE A 7 12.96 -51.61 6.40
C ILE A 7 12.83 -51.42 7.92
N GLY A 8 13.21 -50.23 8.42
CA GLY A 8 13.07 -49.86 9.82
C GLY A 8 11.61 -49.67 10.26
N ALA A 9 11.43 -49.30 11.52
CA ALA A 9 10.10 -49.01 12.06
C ALA A 9 9.38 -47.90 11.26
N ALA A 10 8.05 -47.98 11.18
CA ALA A 10 7.24 -46.98 10.49
C ALA A 10 7.35 -45.59 11.12
N THR A 11 7.59 -45.50 12.44
CA THR A 11 7.89 -44.26 13.13
C THR A 11 9.04 -44.47 14.11
N GLY A 12 9.85 -43.43 14.33
CA GLY A 12 10.93 -43.44 15.32
C GLY A 12 12.17 -44.26 14.96
N GLY A 13 12.24 -44.86 13.76
CA GLY A 13 13.48 -45.48 13.28
C GLY A 13 14.52 -44.42 12.89
N ALA A 14 15.79 -44.67 13.23
CA ALA A 14 16.89 -43.76 12.96
C ALA A 14 17.55 -44.02 11.60
N TRP A 15 17.72 -42.97 10.78
CA TRP A 15 18.43 -43.02 9.49
C TRP A 15 19.81 -43.67 9.61
N SER A 16 20.54 -43.36 10.68
CA SER A 16 21.91 -43.78 10.94
C SER A 16 22.06 -45.24 11.39
N THR A 17 20.98 -46.00 11.51
CA THR A 17 21.03 -47.41 11.90
C THR A 17 21.03 -48.31 10.67
N ALA A 18 22.14 -48.98 10.40
CA ALA A 18 22.32 -49.87 9.24
C ALA A 18 21.23 -50.96 9.12
N GLY A 19 20.74 -51.49 10.24
CA GLY A 19 19.65 -52.49 10.27
C GLY A 19 18.28 -51.96 9.82
N ASN A 20 18.12 -50.65 9.65
CA ASN A 20 16.90 -50.05 9.09
C ASN A 20 16.91 -50.00 7.55
N TRP A 21 17.96 -50.51 6.89
CA TRP A 21 18.13 -50.46 5.45
C TRP A 21 18.31 -51.85 4.85
N SER A 22 17.69 -52.10 3.70
CA SER A 22 17.65 -53.42 3.04
C SER A 22 19.04 -53.98 2.65
N ALA A 23 20.01 -53.12 2.36
CA ALA A 23 21.38 -53.52 2.07
C ALA A 23 22.23 -53.81 3.34
N GLY A 24 21.66 -53.63 4.54
CA GLY A 24 22.36 -53.83 5.80
C GLY A 24 23.45 -52.80 6.11
N ASN A 25 23.47 -51.68 5.38
CA ASN A 25 24.38 -50.54 5.56
C ASN A 25 23.58 -49.23 5.49
N VAL A 26 24.10 -48.17 6.12
CA VAL A 26 23.50 -46.81 5.99
C VAL A 26 23.79 -46.28 4.58
N PRO A 27 22.81 -45.62 3.90
CA PRO A 27 23.01 -45.04 2.59
C PRO A 27 24.24 -44.12 2.53
N ASP A 28 24.99 -44.18 1.43
CA ASP A 28 26.14 -43.34 1.17
C ASP A 28 25.90 -42.35 0.01
N GLY A 29 26.90 -41.53 -0.34
CA GLY A 29 26.79 -40.52 -1.41
C GLY A 29 26.56 -41.09 -2.82
N ASN A 30 26.56 -42.41 -2.99
CA ASN A 30 26.26 -43.15 -4.22
C ASN A 30 25.00 -44.04 -4.09
N SER A 31 24.27 -43.95 -2.97
CA SER A 31 23.04 -44.70 -2.71
C SER A 31 21.79 -43.94 -3.14
N GLN A 32 20.77 -44.70 -3.56
CA GLN A 32 19.38 -44.28 -3.65
C GLN A 32 18.66 -44.77 -2.39
N ALA A 33 18.32 -43.86 -1.49
CA ALA A 33 17.54 -44.15 -0.29
C ALA A 33 16.04 -44.10 -0.61
N VAL A 34 15.34 -45.23 -0.49
CA VAL A 34 13.90 -45.33 -0.80
C VAL A 34 13.10 -45.54 0.48
N ILE A 35 12.09 -44.69 0.71
CA ILE A 35 11.27 -44.67 1.92
C ILE A 35 9.81 -44.93 1.54
N GLY A 36 9.30 -46.11 1.86
CA GLY A 36 7.89 -46.46 1.72
C GLY A 36 7.61 -47.77 0.98
N SER A 37 6.33 -47.96 0.61
CA SER A 37 5.77 -49.29 0.32
C SER A 37 6.20 -49.93 -0.98
N ALA A 38 6.81 -49.20 -1.94
CA ALA A 38 7.30 -49.86 -3.16
C ALA A 38 8.55 -50.72 -2.86
N SER A 39 9.16 -50.57 -1.68
CA SER A 39 10.44 -51.24 -1.37
C SER A 39 10.69 -51.60 0.11
N GLY A 40 9.77 -51.33 1.04
CA GLY A 40 9.96 -51.66 2.45
C GLY A 40 8.77 -51.35 3.37
N THR A 41 9.01 -50.63 4.46
CA THR A 41 7.98 -50.32 5.47
C THR A 41 6.97 -49.30 4.95
N ALA A 42 5.70 -49.68 4.84
CA ALA A 42 4.62 -48.78 4.45
C ALA A 42 4.35 -47.71 5.53
N ASN A 43 3.92 -46.53 5.08
CA ASN A 43 3.60 -45.38 5.94
C ASN A 43 4.75 -44.96 6.87
N ALA A 44 5.98 -45.05 6.37
CA ALA A 44 7.17 -44.69 7.13
C ALA A 44 7.26 -43.17 7.31
N THR A 45 7.73 -42.71 8.47
CA THR A 45 8.05 -41.32 8.78
C THR A 45 9.51 -41.27 9.23
N VAL A 46 10.37 -40.69 8.40
CA VAL A 46 11.83 -40.75 8.59
C VAL A 46 12.41 -39.34 8.67
N SER A 47 13.20 -39.08 9.72
CA SER A 47 14.02 -37.86 9.79
C SER A 47 15.39 -38.13 9.20
N VAL A 48 15.81 -37.31 8.23
CA VAL A 48 17.13 -37.35 7.60
C VAL A 48 18.05 -36.36 8.34
N PRO A 49 18.95 -36.85 9.22
CA PRO A 49 19.71 -36.01 10.12
C PRO A 49 20.82 -35.23 9.40
N ASN A 50 21.34 -34.22 10.06
CA ASN A 50 22.55 -33.54 9.61
C ASN A 50 23.73 -34.53 9.51
N GLY A 51 24.44 -34.50 8.37
CA GLY A 51 25.55 -35.40 8.10
C GLY A 51 25.14 -36.75 7.52
N ALA A 52 23.87 -36.95 7.20
CA ALA A 52 23.43 -38.07 6.37
C ALA A 52 24.13 -38.05 5.00
N SER A 53 24.16 -39.21 4.34
CA SER A 53 24.67 -39.36 2.98
C SER A 53 23.64 -40.08 2.13
N ALA A 54 23.42 -39.60 0.91
CA ALA A 54 22.57 -40.20 -0.10
C ALA A 54 22.86 -39.49 -1.43
N ASN A 55 22.86 -40.20 -2.55
CA ASN A 55 22.77 -39.53 -3.85
C ASN A 55 21.34 -39.12 -4.15
N THR A 56 20.40 -40.03 -3.90
CA THR A 56 18.98 -39.86 -4.21
C THR A 56 18.14 -40.20 -3.00
N ILE A 57 17.13 -39.38 -2.70
CA ILE A 57 16.11 -39.69 -1.70
C ILE A 57 14.76 -39.82 -2.40
N GLU A 58 14.08 -40.93 -2.19
CA GLU A 58 12.78 -41.23 -2.78
C GLU A 58 11.77 -41.54 -1.68
N VAL A 59 10.60 -40.91 -1.75
CA VAL A 59 9.52 -41.10 -0.79
C VAL A 59 8.26 -41.57 -1.52
N ASP A 60 7.86 -42.80 -1.24
CA ASP A 60 6.70 -43.44 -1.84
C ASP A 60 5.39 -43.07 -1.13
N SER A 61 4.29 -43.34 -1.82
CA SER A 61 2.92 -43.16 -1.35
C SER A 61 2.69 -43.59 0.10
N GLY A 62 2.02 -42.70 0.85
CA GLY A 62 1.69 -42.89 2.27
C GLY A 62 2.85 -42.63 3.24
N SER A 63 4.09 -42.49 2.75
CA SER A 63 5.27 -42.26 3.59
C SER A 63 5.71 -40.80 3.57
N SER A 64 6.52 -40.41 4.56
CA SER A 64 7.08 -39.08 4.69
C SER A 64 8.55 -39.11 5.10
N ALA A 65 9.31 -38.12 4.63
CA ALA A 65 10.67 -37.86 5.09
C ALA A 65 10.89 -36.37 5.34
N THR A 66 11.68 -36.05 6.38
CA THR A 66 12.02 -34.66 6.73
C THR A 66 13.54 -34.52 6.81
N ILE A 67 14.11 -33.72 5.91
CA ILE A 67 15.51 -33.35 5.94
C ILE A 67 15.69 -32.21 6.94
N VAL A 68 16.52 -32.43 7.96
CA VAL A 68 16.73 -31.46 9.06
C VAL A 68 18.15 -30.89 9.08
N GLY A 69 19.00 -31.25 8.11
CA GLY A 69 20.38 -30.79 8.01
C GLY A 69 20.96 -31.00 6.61
N SER A 70 22.29 -31.00 6.48
CA SER A 70 22.96 -31.25 5.19
C SER A 70 23.03 -32.75 4.89
N VAL A 71 22.75 -33.12 3.63
CA VAL A 71 22.92 -34.49 3.11
C VAL A 71 24.08 -34.52 2.11
N THR A 72 25.10 -35.31 2.40
CA THR A 72 26.30 -35.42 1.57
C THR A 72 25.99 -36.21 0.31
N GLY A 73 26.33 -35.63 -0.85
CA GLY A 73 26.16 -36.27 -2.16
C GLY A 73 24.77 -36.13 -2.78
N LEU A 74 23.83 -35.44 -2.13
CA LEU A 74 22.45 -35.36 -2.57
C LEU A 74 22.32 -34.61 -3.90
N GLN A 75 21.81 -35.31 -4.91
CA GLN A 75 21.59 -34.79 -6.26
C GLN A 75 20.11 -34.84 -6.65
N ASN A 76 19.37 -35.86 -6.22
CA ASN A 76 17.98 -36.05 -6.62
C ASN A 76 17.07 -36.29 -5.41
N VAL A 77 15.89 -35.70 -5.44
CA VAL A 77 14.84 -35.92 -4.47
C VAL A 77 13.53 -36.17 -5.20
N HIS A 78 12.86 -37.27 -4.87
CA HIS A 78 11.64 -37.73 -5.50
C HIS A 78 10.55 -37.94 -4.45
N ALA A 79 9.38 -37.35 -4.67
CA ALA A 79 8.16 -37.63 -3.92
C ALA A 79 7.14 -38.30 -4.87
N TYR A 80 7.00 -39.62 -4.76
CA TYR A 80 6.12 -40.45 -5.60
C TYR A 80 4.88 -40.84 -4.82
N GLY A 81 3.95 -39.89 -4.66
CA GLY A 81 2.79 -40.02 -3.77
C GLY A 81 3.12 -39.84 -2.29
N GLY A 82 4.40 -39.84 -1.91
CA GLY A 82 4.87 -39.55 -0.56
C GLY A 82 5.04 -38.06 -0.29
N THR A 83 5.46 -37.72 0.94
CA THR A 83 5.77 -36.34 1.35
C THR A 83 7.25 -36.16 1.69
N ILE A 84 7.92 -35.20 1.06
CA ILE A 84 9.28 -34.80 1.44
C ILE A 84 9.27 -33.37 1.99
N THR A 85 9.89 -33.15 3.15
CA THR A 85 10.04 -31.81 3.74
C THR A 85 11.50 -31.45 3.84
N PHE A 86 11.89 -30.33 3.24
CA PHE A 86 13.14 -29.61 3.51
C PHE A 86 12.87 -28.65 4.67
N GLY A 87 13.10 -29.12 5.90
CA GLY A 87 12.74 -28.38 7.12
C GLY A 87 13.63 -27.15 7.35
N PRO A 88 13.40 -26.33 8.38
CA PRO A 88 14.12 -25.06 8.55
C PRO A 88 15.65 -25.26 8.73
N GLY A 89 16.04 -26.44 9.21
CA GLY A 89 17.42 -26.87 9.39
C GLY A 89 18.13 -27.38 8.12
N SER A 90 17.43 -27.69 7.04
CA SER A 90 18.03 -28.28 5.84
C SER A 90 18.95 -27.33 5.07
N LEU A 91 19.93 -27.95 4.41
CA LEU A 91 20.91 -27.30 3.56
C LEU A 91 21.27 -28.24 2.42
N SER A 92 20.68 -27.98 1.25
CA SER A 92 20.89 -28.74 0.02
C SER A 92 21.33 -27.80 -1.08
N SER A 93 22.35 -28.19 -1.85
CA SER A 93 22.86 -27.37 -2.94
C SER A 93 22.58 -28.02 -4.29
N ASN A 94 21.91 -27.30 -5.17
CA ASN A 94 21.73 -27.67 -6.58
C ASN A 94 20.98 -29.00 -6.80
N VAL A 95 20.02 -29.33 -5.94
CA VAL A 95 19.26 -30.59 -6.00
C VAL A 95 18.21 -30.56 -7.11
N SER A 96 17.99 -31.68 -7.78
CA SER A 96 16.84 -31.90 -8.67
C SER A 96 15.67 -32.44 -7.85
N LEU A 97 14.54 -31.72 -7.83
CA LEU A 97 13.33 -32.11 -7.10
C LEU A 97 12.23 -32.52 -8.07
N SER A 98 11.64 -33.69 -7.87
CA SER A 98 10.50 -34.18 -8.64
C SER A 98 9.36 -34.67 -7.76
N VAL A 99 8.14 -34.23 -8.04
CA VAL A 99 6.92 -34.60 -7.32
C VAL A 99 5.89 -35.15 -8.29
N THR A 100 5.48 -36.40 -8.11
CA THR A 100 4.49 -37.04 -8.98
C THR A 100 3.51 -37.90 -8.16
N SER A 101 2.50 -38.45 -8.84
CA SER A 101 1.56 -39.42 -8.26
C SER A 101 0.84 -38.91 -7.00
N SER A 102 0.46 -37.63 -6.99
CA SER A 102 -0.14 -36.94 -5.84
C SER A 102 0.79 -36.78 -4.63
N GLY A 103 2.10 -36.79 -4.86
CA GLY A 103 3.09 -36.52 -3.82
C GLY A 103 3.14 -35.05 -3.40
N LYS A 104 3.86 -34.77 -2.31
CA LYS A 104 4.06 -33.41 -1.80
C LYS A 104 5.52 -33.15 -1.48
N ALA A 105 6.02 -31.98 -1.87
CA ALA A 105 7.27 -31.44 -1.34
C ALA A 105 6.98 -30.15 -0.56
N VAL A 106 7.55 -30.00 0.62
CA VAL A 106 7.48 -28.78 1.43
C VAL A 106 8.89 -28.21 1.60
N ILE A 107 9.08 -26.94 1.31
CA ILE A 107 10.36 -26.25 1.43
C ILE A 107 10.22 -25.12 2.46
N GLU A 108 10.94 -25.24 3.56
CA GLU A 108 10.88 -24.33 4.73
C GLU A 108 12.23 -23.65 5.03
N SER A 109 13.25 -23.92 4.22
CA SER A 109 14.58 -23.32 4.36
C SER A 109 15.01 -22.61 3.08
N THR A 110 15.42 -21.34 3.23
CA THR A 110 15.98 -20.52 2.14
C THR A 110 17.37 -20.98 1.70
N ARG A 111 17.97 -21.94 2.41
CA ARG A 111 19.31 -22.46 2.14
C ARG A 111 19.30 -23.63 1.16
N ASP A 112 18.13 -24.23 0.91
CA ASP A 112 17.97 -25.25 -0.11
C ASP A 112 17.89 -24.60 -1.48
N THR A 113 18.72 -25.07 -2.40
CA THR A 113 18.77 -24.57 -3.78
C THR A 113 18.58 -25.72 -4.75
N PHE A 114 17.84 -25.45 -5.83
CA PHE A 114 17.42 -26.47 -6.77
C PHE A 114 17.87 -26.13 -8.20
N THR A 115 18.40 -27.12 -8.90
CA THR A 115 18.79 -26.99 -10.32
C THR A 115 17.61 -27.22 -11.26
N ASN A 116 16.71 -28.11 -10.88
CA ASN A 116 15.50 -28.42 -11.61
C ASN A 116 14.39 -28.77 -10.64
N ILE A 117 13.19 -28.27 -10.91
CA ILE A 117 12.00 -28.59 -10.15
C ILE A 117 10.93 -29.04 -11.13
N SER A 118 10.32 -30.18 -10.85
CA SER A 118 9.19 -30.67 -11.63
C SER A 118 8.08 -31.22 -10.74
N ALA A 119 6.84 -30.82 -11.01
CA ALA A 119 5.68 -31.47 -10.44
C ALA A 119 4.71 -31.89 -11.54
N ALA A 120 4.19 -33.11 -11.46
CA ALA A 120 3.27 -33.63 -12.47
C ALA A 120 2.15 -34.49 -11.87
N GLY A 121 0.93 -34.27 -12.38
CA GLY A 121 -0.26 -35.05 -11.99
C GLY A 121 -1.11 -34.36 -10.94
N THR A 122 -2.41 -34.63 -10.98
CA THR A 122 -3.40 -34.07 -10.05
C THR A 122 -3.05 -34.44 -8.60
N GLY A 123 -3.06 -33.45 -7.72
CA GLY A 123 -2.71 -33.60 -6.30
C GLY A 123 -1.21 -33.47 -6.02
N SER A 124 -0.35 -33.51 -7.04
CA SER A 124 1.10 -33.30 -6.84
C SER A 124 1.37 -31.84 -6.51
N THR A 125 1.99 -31.59 -5.35
CA THR A 125 2.13 -30.24 -4.79
C THR A 125 3.57 -29.94 -4.40
N ILE A 126 4.05 -28.75 -4.73
CA ILE A 126 5.26 -28.18 -4.15
C ILE A 126 4.84 -26.95 -3.36
N GLU A 127 5.04 -27.01 -2.05
CA GLU A 127 4.74 -25.95 -1.10
C GLU A 127 6.02 -25.24 -0.68
N LEU A 128 6.00 -23.91 -0.76
CA LEU A 128 6.99 -23.03 -0.17
C LEU A 128 6.38 -22.41 1.07
N SER A 129 6.96 -22.65 2.25
CA SER A 129 6.32 -22.28 3.53
C SER A 129 7.24 -21.42 4.39
N GLY A 130 6.77 -20.23 4.78
CA GLY A 130 7.48 -19.30 5.67
C GLY A 130 8.76 -18.69 5.09
N LEU A 131 8.93 -18.67 3.77
CA LEU A 131 10.17 -18.21 3.13
C LEU A 131 10.14 -16.71 2.81
N SER A 132 11.24 -16.01 3.08
CA SER A 132 11.37 -14.59 2.73
C SER A 132 12.40 -14.38 1.63
N ASN A 133 12.03 -13.63 0.58
CA ASN A 133 12.91 -13.28 -0.55
C ASN A 133 13.52 -14.52 -1.23
N TYR A 134 12.70 -15.53 -1.51
CA TYR A 134 13.15 -16.80 -2.07
C TYR A 134 13.05 -16.82 -3.60
N SER A 135 14.02 -17.47 -4.25
CA SER A 135 14.07 -17.59 -5.70
C SER A 135 13.82 -19.01 -6.15
N LEU A 136 12.94 -19.20 -7.14
CA LEU A 136 12.74 -20.48 -7.78
C LEU A 136 13.03 -20.37 -9.27
N SER A 137 13.87 -21.27 -9.77
CA SER A 137 14.24 -21.32 -11.19
C SER A 137 14.06 -22.70 -11.76
N ASN A 138 13.80 -22.77 -13.07
CA ASN A 138 13.62 -24.00 -13.82
C ASN A 138 12.54 -24.92 -13.19
N ALA A 139 11.41 -24.31 -12.79
CA ALA A 139 10.30 -25.01 -12.15
C ALA A 139 9.18 -25.32 -13.15
N ASN A 140 8.88 -26.60 -13.38
CA ASN A 140 7.93 -27.04 -14.40
C ASN A 140 6.76 -27.81 -13.77
N PHE A 141 5.57 -27.23 -13.84
CA PHE A 141 4.33 -27.81 -13.31
C PHE A 141 3.45 -28.30 -14.46
N ASN A 142 2.97 -29.53 -14.37
CA ASN A 142 2.24 -30.17 -15.46
C ASN A 142 1.04 -30.98 -14.95
N ASN A 143 0.02 -31.14 -15.80
CA ASN A 143 -1.06 -32.11 -15.63
C ASN A 143 -1.79 -31.98 -14.27
N GLY A 144 -2.17 -30.76 -13.88
CA GLY A 144 -2.90 -30.52 -12.63
C GLY A 144 -2.04 -30.35 -11.37
N ALA A 145 -0.71 -30.31 -11.49
CA ALA A 145 0.18 -30.05 -10.35
C ALA A 145 0.05 -28.61 -9.82
N VAL A 146 0.38 -28.42 -8.54
CA VAL A 146 0.20 -27.16 -7.82
C VAL A 146 1.53 -26.62 -7.29
N LEU A 147 1.78 -25.34 -7.52
CA LEU A 147 2.73 -24.56 -6.73
C LEU A 147 1.94 -23.84 -5.63
N GLU A 148 2.25 -24.10 -4.38
CA GLU A 148 1.65 -23.46 -3.23
C GLU A 148 2.66 -22.59 -2.51
N LEU A 149 2.28 -21.35 -2.19
CA LEU A 149 3.04 -20.46 -1.32
C LEU A 149 2.21 -20.21 -0.07
N ASP A 150 2.79 -20.47 1.08
CA ASP A 150 2.22 -20.15 2.39
C ASP A 150 3.19 -19.24 3.15
N ASN A 151 2.75 -18.03 3.51
CA ASN A 151 3.57 -17.03 4.18
C ASN A 151 4.94 -16.84 3.52
N THR A 152 4.95 -16.81 2.19
CA THR A 152 6.17 -16.82 1.38
C THR A 152 6.25 -15.65 0.42
N THR A 153 7.38 -14.94 0.43
CA THR A 153 7.67 -13.86 -0.52
C THR A 153 8.74 -14.28 -1.53
N MET A 154 8.39 -14.22 -2.81
CA MET A 154 9.30 -14.58 -3.90
C MET A 154 10.12 -13.38 -4.37
N SER A 155 11.44 -13.55 -4.46
CA SER A 155 12.34 -12.58 -5.09
C SER A 155 12.34 -12.71 -6.62
N SER A 156 12.19 -13.94 -7.11
CA SER A 156 12.13 -14.26 -8.53
C SER A 156 11.51 -15.64 -8.74
N PHE A 157 10.79 -15.78 -9.86
CA PHE A 157 10.24 -17.05 -10.30
C PHE A 157 10.52 -17.23 -11.79
N SER A 158 11.08 -18.37 -12.16
CA SER A 158 11.24 -18.79 -13.55
C SER A 158 10.76 -20.23 -13.69
N GLY A 159 9.66 -20.42 -14.41
CA GLY A 159 9.04 -21.71 -14.56
C GLY A 159 7.88 -21.71 -15.54
N ASN A 160 7.37 -22.91 -15.84
CA ASN A 160 6.25 -23.13 -16.75
C ASN A 160 5.11 -23.85 -16.04
N PHE A 161 3.89 -23.49 -16.42
CA PHE A 161 2.65 -24.12 -15.96
C PHE A 161 1.87 -24.64 -17.16
N ASN A 162 1.68 -25.96 -17.24
CA ASN A 162 1.07 -26.63 -18.38
C ASN A 162 -0.09 -27.54 -17.96
N ASN A 163 -1.02 -27.78 -18.88
CA ASN A 163 -2.08 -28.80 -18.77
C ASN A 163 -2.84 -28.75 -17.43
N GLY A 164 -3.41 -27.59 -17.11
CA GLY A 164 -4.27 -27.42 -15.92
C GLY A 164 -3.53 -27.33 -14.59
N SER A 165 -2.19 -27.21 -14.57
CA SER A 165 -1.46 -26.84 -13.36
C SER A 165 -1.87 -25.47 -12.83
N SER A 166 -1.68 -25.23 -11.54
CA SER A 166 -2.11 -24.00 -10.87
C SER A 166 -1.10 -23.46 -9.87
N ILE A 167 -1.32 -22.21 -9.47
CA ILE A 167 -0.61 -21.54 -8.37
C ILE A 167 -1.63 -21.21 -7.29
N VAL A 168 -1.27 -21.43 -6.03
CA VAL A 168 -2.07 -21.04 -4.86
C VAL A 168 -1.20 -20.18 -3.95
N LEU A 169 -1.69 -19.01 -3.58
CA LEU A 169 -1.04 -18.08 -2.65
C LEU A 169 -1.87 -18.00 -1.37
N ASN A 170 -1.27 -18.27 -0.23
CA ASN A 170 -1.90 -18.25 1.08
C ASN A 170 -1.12 -17.36 2.05
N ASN A 171 -1.82 -16.80 3.04
CA ASN A 171 -1.25 -16.13 4.21
C ASN A 171 -0.16 -15.09 3.88
N ASN A 172 -0.52 -13.98 3.23
CA ASN A 172 0.40 -12.89 2.86
C ASN A 172 1.56 -13.30 1.91
N SER A 173 1.35 -14.32 1.09
CA SER A 173 2.35 -14.72 0.10
C SER A 173 2.43 -13.73 -1.06
N SER A 174 3.60 -13.63 -1.71
CA SER A 174 3.77 -12.78 -2.89
C SER A 174 4.60 -13.42 -3.99
N ILE A 175 4.14 -13.26 -5.23
CA ILE A 175 4.87 -13.71 -6.43
C ILE A 175 4.68 -12.75 -7.59
N SER A 176 5.75 -12.56 -8.36
CA SER A 176 5.71 -11.87 -9.66
C SER A 176 5.88 -12.88 -10.79
N VAL A 177 4.95 -12.89 -11.74
CA VAL A 177 4.95 -13.82 -12.89
C VAL A 177 4.88 -13.02 -14.19
N SER A 178 5.83 -13.26 -15.08
CA SER A 178 5.92 -12.54 -16.36
C SER A 178 5.16 -13.22 -17.51
N ASN A 179 4.88 -14.53 -17.40
CA ASN A 179 4.14 -15.29 -18.39
C ASN A 179 3.16 -16.24 -17.69
N LEU A 180 1.87 -15.91 -17.70
CA LEU A 180 0.85 -16.73 -17.04
C LEU A 180 0.10 -17.62 -18.05
N SER A 181 0.10 -18.93 -17.80
CA SER A 181 -0.67 -19.96 -18.52
C SER A 181 -1.49 -20.85 -17.57
N ALA A 182 -1.58 -20.46 -16.29
CA ALA A 182 -2.18 -21.23 -15.20
C ALA A 182 -3.40 -20.51 -14.61
N THR A 183 -4.18 -21.25 -13.82
CA THR A 183 -5.06 -20.64 -12.82
C THR A 183 -4.24 -20.25 -11.59
N VAL A 184 -4.40 -19.02 -11.13
CA VAL A 184 -3.82 -18.56 -9.85
C VAL A 184 -4.95 -18.29 -8.86
N THR A 185 -4.86 -18.88 -7.68
CA THR A 185 -5.76 -18.56 -6.55
C THR A 185 -5.01 -17.69 -5.55
N VAL A 186 -5.57 -16.54 -5.19
CA VAL A 186 -4.96 -15.58 -4.26
C VAL A 186 -5.80 -15.54 -2.98
N ASN A 187 -5.25 -15.98 -1.86
CA ASN A 187 -5.92 -16.07 -0.56
C ASN A 187 -5.15 -15.31 0.53
N GLY A 188 -5.86 -14.97 1.62
CA GLY A 188 -5.26 -14.57 2.90
C GLY A 188 -4.37 -13.34 2.81
N GLY A 189 -4.77 -12.32 2.03
CA GLY A 189 -4.01 -11.07 1.89
C GLY A 189 -2.80 -11.17 0.93
N SER A 190 -2.71 -12.27 0.16
CA SER A 190 -1.59 -12.50 -0.75
C SER A 190 -1.59 -11.55 -1.95
N THR A 191 -0.42 -11.38 -2.57
CA THR A 191 -0.21 -10.49 -3.71
C THR A 191 0.28 -11.25 -4.94
N LEU A 192 -0.50 -11.19 -6.02
CA LEU A 192 -0.07 -11.61 -7.36
C LEU A 192 0.30 -10.37 -8.19
N THR A 193 1.52 -10.36 -8.73
CA THR A 193 1.94 -9.35 -9.71
C THR A 193 2.17 -10.00 -11.07
N LEU A 194 1.45 -9.53 -12.09
CA LEU A 194 1.59 -9.98 -13.47
C LEU A 194 2.30 -8.90 -14.28
N THR A 195 3.54 -9.18 -14.70
CA THR A 195 4.42 -8.18 -15.35
C THR A 195 4.49 -8.29 -16.87
N GLY A 196 3.97 -9.36 -17.47
CA GLY A 196 4.08 -9.60 -18.92
C GLY A 196 2.81 -10.17 -19.57
N ASN A 197 2.98 -11.14 -20.46
CA ASN A 197 1.92 -11.69 -21.32
C ASN A 197 1.16 -12.82 -20.62
N TYR A 198 -0.07 -13.08 -21.08
CA TYR A 198 -0.93 -14.14 -20.57
C TYR A 198 -1.62 -14.82 -21.76
N ASN A 199 -1.68 -16.15 -21.72
CA ASN A 199 -2.17 -16.98 -22.82
C ASN A 199 -3.65 -17.35 -22.63
N GLY A 200 -4.33 -17.74 -23.72
CA GLY A 200 -5.71 -18.22 -23.69
C GLY A 200 -5.85 -19.48 -22.82
N GLY A 201 -6.26 -19.30 -21.55
CA GLY A 201 -6.32 -20.34 -20.53
C GLY A 201 -5.91 -19.86 -19.13
N ALA A 202 -5.21 -18.72 -19.03
CA ALA A 202 -4.91 -18.11 -17.74
C ALA A 202 -6.16 -17.58 -17.05
N SER A 203 -6.24 -17.74 -15.73
CA SER A 203 -7.29 -17.14 -14.91
C SER A 203 -6.78 -16.79 -13.52
N VAL A 204 -7.42 -15.84 -12.88
CA VAL A 204 -7.16 -15.46 -11.49
C VAL A 204 -8.44 -15.60 -10.70
N VAL A 205 -8.35 -16.35 -9.60
CA VAL A 205 -9.40 -16.47 -8.60
C VAL A 205 -8.93 -15.68 -7.38
N MET A 206 -9.58 -14.56 -7.10
CA MET A 206 -9.50 -13.92 -5.80
C MET A 206 -10.29 -14.80 -4.84
N GLY A 207 -9.57 -15.51 -3.98
CA GLY A 207 -10.12 -16.54 -3.12
C GLY A 207 -10.41 -16.00 -1.72
N THR A 208 -10.31 -16.86 -0.73
CA THR A 208 -10.74 -16.53 0.63
C THR A 208 -9.75 -15.63 1.36
N GLY A 209 -10.26 -14.78 2.25
CA GLY A 209 -9.46 -13.92 3.11
C GLY A 209 -9.40 -12.49 2.59
N SER A 210 -9.30 -11.53 3.50
CA SER A 210 -9.42 -10.12 3.15
C SER A 210 -8.12 -9.52 2.62
N GLY A 211 -8.21 -8.60 1.66
CA GLY A 211 -7.06 -7.79 1.23
C GLY A 211 -6.18 -8.42 0.17
N ASN A 212 -6.68 -9.40 -0.58
CA ASN A 212 -5.91 -10.01 -1.66
C ASN A 212 -5.59 -8.95 -2.72
N THR A 213 -4.40 -9.02 -3.29
CA THR A 213 -3.89 -7.99 -4.17
C THR A 213 -3.55 -8.58 -5.53
N LEU A 214 -4.06 -7.94 -6.58
CA LEU A 214 -3.80 -8.29 -7.98
C LEU A 214 -3.23 -7.07 -8.72
N ILE A 215 -1.96 -7.14 -9.10
CA ILE A 215 -1.28 -6.10 -9.88
C ILE A 215 -1.14 -6.59 -11.32
N LEU A 216 -1.73 -5.86 -12.25
CA LEU A 216 -1.90 -6.29 -13.63
C LEU A 216 -1.10 -5.43 -14.60
N SER A 217 -0.41 -6.03 -15.56
CA SER A 217 0.21 -5.26 -16.65
C SER A 217 -0.83 -4.49 -17.46
N GLY A 218 -0.46 -3.38 -18.11
CA GLY A 218 -1.36 -2.67 -19.03
C GLY A 218 -1.87 -3.56 -20.18
N SER A 219 -1.08 -4.58 -20.56
CA SER A 219 -1.48 -5.60 -21.53
C SER A 219 -2.60 -6.51 -21.02
N ALA A 220 -2.79 -6.65 -19.69
CA ALA A 220 -3.85 -7.47 -19.04
C ALA A 220 -5.28 -7.03 -19.34
N ALA A 221 -5.48 -5.77 -19.73
CA ALA A 221 -6.78 -5.26 -20.17
C ALA A 221 -7.15 -5.71 -21.60
N ASN A 222 -6.16 -5.98 -22.46
CA ASN A 222 -6.39 -6.16 -23.90
C ASN A 222 -6.79 -7.58 -24.32
N ASN A 223 -6.58 -8.60 -23.49
CA ASN A 223 -6.85 -10.01 -23.83
C ASN A 223 -7.81 -10.71 -22.83
N ASN A 224 -8.65 -9.95 -22.10
CA ASN A 224 -9.71 -10.48 -21.22
C ASN A 224 -9.25 -11.60 -20.28
N LEU A 225 -8.25 -11.33 -19.43
CA LEU A 225 -7.89 -12.25 -18.34
C LEU A 225 -9.15 -12.54 -17.50
N ASN A 226 -9.49 -13.82 -17.33
CA ASN A 226 -10.63 -14.22 -16.51
C ASN A 226 -10.29 -13.99 -15.04
N ILE A 227 -10.93 -13.00 -14.43
CA ILE A 227 -10.78 -12.69 -13.00
C ILE A 227 -12.12 -12.93 -12.31
N SER A 228 -12.10 -13.72 -11.24
CA SER A 228 -13.31 -14.09 -10.50
C SER A 228 -13.11 -14.05 -9.00
N GLY A 229 -14.22 -13.93 -8.26
CA GLY A 229 -14.22 -13.94 -6.79
C GLY A 229 -13.80 -12.61 -6.18
N VAL A 230 -13.79 -11.52 -6.97
CA VAL A 230 -13.37 -10.20 -6.47
C VAL A 230 -14.32 -9.73 -5.39
N GLU A 231 -13.82 -9.61 -4.16
CA GLU A 231 -14.51 -9.08 -2.99
C GLU A 231 -14.23 -7.59 -2.80
N LEU A 232 -14.99 -6.90 -1.96
CA LEU A 232 -14.80 -5.47 -1.69
C LEU A 232 -13.42 -5.17 -1.09
N THR A 233 -12.86 -6.11 -0.32
CA THR A 233 -11.59 -5.92 0.37
C THR A 233 -10.37 -6.08 -0.53
N ASP A 234 -10.55 -6.60 -1.74
CA ASP A 234 -9.47 -6.86 -2.67
C ASP A 234 -8.90 -5.58 -3.26
N LYS A 235 -7.64 -5.67 -3.70
CA LYS A 235 -6.89 -4.56 -4.29
C LYS A 235 -6.53 -4.93 -5.72
N ILE A 236 -6.83 -4.03 -6.66
CA ILE A 236 -6.44 -4.20 -8.06
C ILE A 236 -5.63 -2.99 -8.51
N GLY A 237 -4.44 -3.24 -9.04
CA GLY A 237 -3.49 -2.23 -9.48
C GLY A 237 -3.02 -2.45 -10.91
N VAL A 238 -2.31 -1.44 -11.44
CA VAL A 238 -1.64 -1.53 -12.73
C VAL A 238 -0.13 -1.58 -12.52
N ALA A 239 0.53 -2.62 -13.02
CA ALA A 239 1.96 -2.81 -12.88
C ALA A 239 2.73 -1.62 -13.46
N GLY A 240 3.63 -1.05 -12.66
CA GLY A 240 4.45 0.10 -13.04
C GLY A 240 3.69 1.44 -13.10
N LYS A 241 2.42 1.51 -12.70
CA LYS A 241 1.64 2.76 -12.67
C LYS A 241 1.04 3.00 -11.29
N THR A 242 0.86 4.29 -10.96
CA THR A 242 0.11 4.68 -9.76
C THR A 242 -1.36 4.85 -10.14
N VAL A 243 -2.25 4.09 -9.50
CA VAL A 243 -3.71 4.23 -9.66
C VAL A 243 -4.18 5.42 -8.82
N THR A 244 -4.94 6.33 -9.41
CA THR A 244 -5.48 7.54 -8.77
C THR A 244 -6.97 7.42 -8.46
N SER A 245 -7.68 6.60 -9.21
CA SER A 245 -9.07 6.23 -8.92
C SER A 245 -9.41 4.95 -9.64
N ALA A 246 -10.50 4.33 -9.22
CA ALA A 246 -11.05 3.19 -9.90
C ALA A 246 -12.58 3.24 -9.94
N THR A 247 -13.14 2.83 -11.06
CA THR A 247 -14.57 2.73 -11.27
C THR A 247 -14.91 1.29 -11.58
N TYR A 248 -15.79 0.67 -10.82
CA TYR A 248 -16.32 -0.65 -11.17
C TYR A 248 -17.78 -0.54 -11.57
N THR A 249 -18.21 -1.41 -12.49
CA THR A 249 -19.62 -1.61 -12.83
C THR A 249 -19.96 -3.07 -12.61
N ASN A 250 -20.89 -3.35 -11.70
CA ASN A 250 -21.36 -4.69 -11.38
C ASN A 250 -22.82 -4.86 -11.82
N THR A 251 -23.04 -5.67 -12.85
CA THR A 251 -24.36 -6.04 -13.36
C THR A 251 -24.67 -7.47 -12.94
N ASN A 252 -25.19 -7.63 -11.72
CA ASN A 252 -25.60 -8.91 -11.13
C ASN A 252 -24.47 -9.94 -11.02
N GLY A 253 -23.36 -9.57 -10.37
CA GLY A 253 -22.21 -10.44 -10.10
C GLY A 253 -21.15 -10.45 -11.20
N SER A 254 -21.30 -9.63 -12.24
CA SER A 254 -20.29 -9.51 -13.30
C SER A 254 -20.26 -8.12 -13.91
N GLY A 255 -19.07 -7.68 -14.34
CA GLY A 255 -18.94 -6.49 -15.15
C GLY A 255 -17.51 -6.05 -15.35
N THR A 256 -17.21 -4.78 -15.09
CA THR A 256 -15.94 -4.14 -15.44
C THR A 256 -15.29 -3.45 -14.26
N ILE A 257 -13.97 -3.32 -14.30
CA ILE A 257 -13.18 -2.45 -13.42
C ILE A 257 -12.28 -1.58 -14.30
N THR A 258 -12.40 -0.27 -14.15
CA THR A 258 -11.62 0.73 -14.86
C THR A 258 -10.72 1.44 -13.88
N LEU A 259 -9.41 1.36 -14.07
CA LEU A 259 -8.39 2.00 -13.24
C LEU A 259 -7.85 3.24 -13.96
N ASN A 260 -8.01 4.41 -13.35
CA ASN A 260 -7.37 5.64 -13.80
C ASN A 260 -6.03 5.78 -13.09
N THR A 261 -5.02 6.23 -13.83
CA THR A 261 -3.65 6.30 -13.33
C THR A 261 -3.10 7.72 -13.38
N SER A 262 -2.04 7.97 -12.62
CA SER A 262 -1.45 9.30 -12.44
C SER A 262 -0.85 9.89 -13.72
N ASP A 263 -0.57 9.06 -14.73
CA ASP A 263 -0.10 9.50 -16.05
C ASP A 263 -1.27 9.95 -16.97
N GLY A 264 -2.50 9.95 -16.46
CA GLY A 264 -3.71 10.32 -17.20
C GLY A 264 -4.32 9.17 -18.01
N SER A 265 -3.69 7.98 -18.04
CA SER A 265 -4.23 6.83 -18.74
C SER A 265 -5.28 6.08 -17.91
N SER A 266 -6.20 5.42 -18.62
CA SER A 266 -7.25 4.59 -18.03
C SER A 266 -7.16 3.17 -18.59
N VAL A 267 -7.28 2.17 -17.72
CA VAL A 267 -7.14 0.74 -18.04
C VAL A 267 -8.41 0.02 -17.59
N THR A 268 -9.15 -0.57 -18.53
CA THR A 268 -10.41 -1.28 -18.22
C THR A 268 -10.27 -2.79 -18.34
N TYR A 269 -10.57 -3.49 -17.27
CA TYR A 269 -10.70 -4.94 -17.22
C TYR A 269 -12.17 -5.32 -17.32
N SER A 270 -12.49 -6.17 -18.29
CA SER A 270 -13.87 -6.61 -18.57
C SER A 270 -14.08 -8.08 -18.21
N GLY A 271 -15.33 -8.46 -17.96
CA GLY A 271 -15.69 -9.85 -17.66
C GLY A 271 -15.34 -10.28 -16.24
N ILE A 272 -15.08 -9.32 -15.34
CA ILE A 272 -14.84 -9.57 -13.93
C ILE A 272 -16.06 -10.25 -13.32
N LYS A 273 -15.84 -11.30 -12.52
CA LYS A 273 -16.87 -11.90 -11.67
C LYS A 273 -16.66 -11.44 -10.24
N PHE A 274 -17.63 -10.67 -9.74
CA PHE A 274 -17.63 -10.13 -8.39
C PHE A 274 -18.24 -11.14 -7.42
N ALA A 275 -17.74 -11.15 -6.18
CA ALA A 275 -18.38 -11.84 -5.07
C ALA A 275 -19.67 -11.13 -4.65
N SER A 276 -20.47 -11.79 -3.80
CA SER A 276 -21.81 -11.33 -3.42
C SER A 276 -21.83 -10.08 -2.54
N ASP A 277 -20.72 -9.77 -1.88
CA ASP A 277 -20.55 -8.59 -1.04
C ASP A 277 -20.37 -7.31 -1.85
N VAL A 278 -19.98 -7.40 -3.12
CA VAL A 278 -19.82 -6.24 -4.01
C VAL A 278 -21.20 -5.77 -4.51
N PRO A 279 -21.64 -4.54 -4.19
CA PRO A 279 -22.94 -4.03 -4.62
C PRO A 279 -23.07 -3.97 -6.13
N THR A 280 -24.30 -4.16 -6.63
CA THR A 280 -24.62 -3.91 -8.03
C THR A 280 -24.66 -2.41 -8.33
N GLY A 281 -24.39 -2.05 -9.59
CA GLY A 281 -24.31 -0.67 -10.05
C GLY A 281 -22.89 -0.21 -10.38
N THR A 282 -22.75 1.08 -10.68
CA THR A 282 -21.47 1.71 -11.00
C THR A 282 -21.01 2.56 -9.83
N GLN A 283 -19.84 2.25 -9.30
CA GLN A 283 -19.25 2.96 -8.17
C GLN A 283 -17.84 3.42 -8.53
N THR A 284 -17.48 4.62 -8.10
CA THR A 284 -16.13 5.15 -8.24
C THR A 284 -15.52 5.32 -6.86
N VAL A 285 -14.36 4.72 -6.66
CA VAL A 285 -13.53 4.94 -5.49
C VAL A 285 -12.32 5.77 -5.91
N LYS A 286 -11.99 6.78 -5.12
CA LYS A 286 -10.70 7.45 -5.27
C LYS A 286 -9.64 6.53 -4.71
N ALA A 287 -8.49 6.47 -5.38
CA ALA A 287 -7.35 5.93 -4.72
C ALA A 287 -7.09 6.81 -3.52
N VAL A 288 -7.14 6.22 -2.33
CA VAL A 288 -6.45 6.83 -1.21
C VAL A 288 -4.99 6.78 -1.65
N ASN A 289 -4.45 7.93 -2.07
CA ASN A 289 -3.01 8.17 -2.05
C ASN A 289 -2.64 7.97 -0.58
N GLY A 290 -2.39 6.73 -0.21
CA GLY A 290 -2.15 6.33 1.14
C GLY A 290 -0.80 6.87 1.51
N GLU A 291 -0.78 8.09 2.04
CA GLU A 291 0.23 8.61 2.96
C GLU A 291 -0.35 9.84 3.70
N ALA A 292 -1.57 9.73 4.25
CA ALA A 292 -1.75 10.20 5.62
C ALA A 292 -1.03 9.15 6.49
N VAL A 293 0.30 9.25 6.53
CA VAL A 293 1.13 8.37 7.35
C VAL A 293 0.94 8.85 8.78
N ILE A 294 0.51 7.97 9.69
CA ILE A 294 0.20 8.29 11.09
C ILE A 294 1.22 7.57 11.99
N CYS A 295 2.52 7.82 11.83
CA CYS A 295 3.55 6.95 12.36
C CYS A 295 4.54 7.64 13.29
N PHE A 296 5.20 6.81 14.10
CA PHE A 296 6.43 7.15 14.80
C PHE A 296 7.62 7.03 13.87
N LEU A 297 8.63 7.88 14.04
CA LEU A 297 9.93 7.65 13.42
C LEU A 297 10.78 6.72 14.30
N ALA A 298 11.83 6.15 13.70
CA ALA A 298 12.83 5.36 14.43
C ALA A 298 13.31 6.09 15.70
N ASP A 299 13.59 5.29 16.73
CA ASP A 299 14.05 5.73 18.06
C ASP A 299 13.02 6.45 18.92
N SER A 300 11.74 6.48 18.50
CA SER A 300 10.64 6.87 19.41
C SER A 300 10.53 5.83 20.53
N MET A 301 10.51 6.26 21.80
CA MET A 301 10.55 5.37 22.96
C MET A 301 9.14 5.09 23.48
N ILE A 302 8.66 3.86 23.38
CA ILE A 302 7.31 3.43 23.74
C ILE A 302 7.30 2.85 25.14
N ALA A 303 6.42 3.34 26.01
CA ALA A 303 6.33 2.85 27.39
C ALA A 303 5.75 1.42 27.45
N THR A 304 6.49 0.54 28.13
CA THR A 304 6.07 -0.85 28.44
C THR A 304 6.10 -1.07 29.95
N ALA A 305 5.58 -2.22 30.40
CA ALA A 305 5.64 -2.59 31.83
C ALA A 305 7.06 -2.63 32.41
N ASN A 306 8.08 -2.87 31.56
CA ASN A 306 9.46 -3.06 31.98
C ASN A 306 10.38 -1.86 31.67
N GLY A 307 9.79 -0.71 31.32
CA GLY A 307 10.52 0.48 30.87
C GLY A 307 10.19 0.82 29.41
N GLU A 308 10.92 1.76 28.83
CA GLU A 308 10.68 2.19 27.45
C GLU A 308 11.47 1.34 26.45
N VAL A 309 10.82 1.02 25.32
CA VAL A 309 11.40 0.24 24.21
C VAL A 309 11.32 1.09 22.94
N ALA A 310 12.38 1.09 22.14
CA ALA A 310 12.36 1.82 20.86
C ALA A 310 11.29 1.21 19.93
N VAL A 311 10.56 2.06 19.21
CA VAL A 311 9.40 1.66 18.40
C VAL A 311 9.76 0.56 17.37
N GLN A 312 10.97 0.59 16.81
CA GLN A 312 11.45 -0.42 15.88
C GLN A 312 11.68 -1.80 16.49
N ASP A 313 11.79 -1.89 17.81
CA ASP A 313 12.08 -3.11 18.56
C ASP A 313 10.83 -3.71 19.21
N VAL A 314 9.69 -3.00 19.19
CA VAL A 314 8.40 -3.48 19.69
C VAL A 314 7.92 -4.66 18.83
N ARG A 315 7.42 -5.70 19.50
CA ARG A 315 6.96 -6.95 18.87
C ARG A 315 5.51 -7.24 19.20
N ILE A 316 4.86 -8.02 18.33
CA ILE A 316 3.55 -8.58 18.61
C ILE A 316 3.62 -9.42 19.89
N GLY A 317 2.66 -9.21 20.79
CA GLY A 317 2.61 -9.83 22.11
C GLY A 317 3.25 -9.00 23.23
N ASP A 318 4.01 -7.95 22.91
CA ASP A 318 4.51 -7.03 23.92
C ASP A 318 3.34 -6.32 24.62
N SER A 319 3.53 -5.94 25.88
CA SER A 319 2.50 -5.24 26.68
C SER A 319 2.89 -3.78 26.89
N LEU A 320 2.13 -2.88 26.30
CA LEU A 320 2.34 -1.44 26.37
C LEU A 320 1.56 -0.84 27.53
N VAL A 321 2.10 0.24 28.08
CA VAL A 321 1.36 1.12 28.98
C VAL A 321 0.44 2.00 28.14
N ALA A 322 -0.86 1.78 28.27
CA ALA A 322 -1.91 2.65 27.75
C ALA A 322 -2.56 3.45 28.89
N PHE A 323 -3.17 4.58 28.56
CA PHE A 323 -3.88 5.44 29.50
C PHE A 323 -5.38 5.39 29.24
N ASP A 324 -6.15 4.87 30.20
CA ASP A 324 -7.61 4.95 30.18
C ASP A 324 -8.03 6.31 30.75
N TRP A 325 -8.16 7.30 29.88
CA TRP A 325 -8.49 8.66 30.25
C TRP A 325 -9.90 8.82 30.85
N ARG A 326 -10.82 7.88 30.60
CA ARG A 326 -12.18 7.90 31.18
C ARG A 326 -12.13 7.55 32.67
N ARG A 327 -11.18 6.69 33.05
CA ARG A 327 -10.97 6.22 34.43
C ARG A 327 -9.82 6.96 35.13
N GLY A 328 -8.95 7.63 34.37
CA GLY A 328 -7.79 8.34 34.87
C GLY A 328 -6.65 7.42 35.33
N GLU A 329 -6.54 6.21 34.77
CA GLU A 329 -5.57 5.20 35.21
C GLU A 329 -4.80 4.58 34.05
N ASN A 330 -3.59 4.10 34.32
CA ASN A 330 -2.80 3.34 33.35
C ASN A 330 -3.31 1.89 33.28
N VAL A 331 -3.42 1.37 32.07
CA VAL A 331 -3.84 0.00 31.79
C VAL A 331 -2.84 -0.66 30.84
N MET A 332 -2.66 -1.97 30.98
CA MET A 332 -1.82 -2.73 30.06
C MET A 332 -2.61 -3.12 28.82
N ARG A 333 -1.98 -2.97 27.65
CA ARG A 333 -2.55 -3.36 26.36
C ARG A 333 -1.53 -4.14 25.55
N ASN A 334 -1.94 -5.31 25.06
CA ASN A 334 -1.08 -6.14 24.23
C ASN A 334 -1.02 -5.59 22.81
N VAL A 335 0.19 -5.57 22.25
CA VAL A 335 0.44 -5.29 20.85
C VAL A 335 -0.09 -6.45 20.02
N VAL A 336 -1.00 -6.17 19.11
CA VAL A 336 -1.56 -7.15 18.18
C VAL A 336 -0.93 -7.03 16.79
N TRP A 337 -0.31 -5.89 16.48
CA TRP A 337 0.37 -5.68 15.22
C TRP A 337 1.42 -4.58 15.29
N VAL A 338 2.45 -4.72 14.44
CA VAL A 338 3.46 -3.70 14.18
C VAL A 338 3.67 -3.57 12.67
N GLY A 339 3.92 -2.34 12.19
CA GLY A 339 4.13 -2.05 10.78
C GLY A 339 5.36 -1.17 10.56
N LYS A 340 6.04 -1.32 9.42
CA LYS A 340 7.18 -0.49 9.01
C LYS A 340 7.04 -0.07 7.56
N ALA A 341 7.22 1.20 7.26
CA ALA A 341 7.44 1.64 5.88
C ALA A 341 8.42 2.80 5.83
N ARG A 342 8.69 3.29 4.62
CA ARG A 342 9.67 4.35 4.36
C ARG A 342 9.02 5.50 3.62
N ALA A 343 9.12 6.69 4.18
CA ALA A 343 8.68 7.93 3.56
C ALA A 343 9.83 8.53 2.75
N VAL A 344 9.50 9.12 1.61
CA VAL A 344 10.40 9.99 0.84
C VAL A 344 9.76 11.37 0.76
N VAL A 345 10.50 12.37 1.21
CA VAL A 345 10.07 13.76 1.19
C VAL A 345 9.95 14.23 -0.27
N LYS A 346 8.97 15.09 -0.54
CA LYS A 346 8.73 15.73 -1.84
C LYS A 346 8.98 17.25 -1.73
N PRO A 347 10.25 17.70 -1.82
CA PRO A 347 10.57 19.12 -1.79
C PRO A 347 9.85 19.84 -2.95
N GLY A 348 9.00 20.83 -2.63
CA GLY A 348 8.22 21.58 -3.62
C GLY A 348 6.71 21.58 -3.35
N LEU A 349 6.22 20.61 -2.57
CA LEU A 349 4.87 20.66 -2.00
C LEU A 349 4.83 21.54 -0.75
N PRO A 350 3.64 21.98 -0.31
CA PRO A 350 3.48 22.58 1.01
C PRO A 350 4.01 21.67 2.13
N ASP A 351 4.53 22.23 3.22
CA ASP A 351 5.24 21.44 4.25
C ASP A 351 4.37 20.31 4.85
N ASP A 352 3.06 20.55 4.97
CA ASP A 352 2.05 19.59 5.45
C ASP A 352 1.71 18.47 4.46
N GLU A 353 2.12 18.61 3.19
CA GLU A 353 1.93 17.64 2.10
C GLU A 353 3.26 17.07 1.58
N ALA A 354 4.39 17.69 1.93
CA ALA A 354 5.73 17.34 1.46
C ALA A 354 6.31 16.10 2.13
N GLY A 355 5.64 15.56 3.16
CA GLY A 355 6.08 14.37 3.88
C GLY A 355 7.24 14.64 4.84
N TYR A 356 7.46 15.88 5.29
CA TYR A 356 8.40 16.15 6.38
C TYR A 356 7.88 15.60 7.70
N PRO A 357 8.73 15.01 8.56
CA PRO A 357 8.30 14.66 9.90
C PRO A 357 8.11 15.92 10.74
N VAL A 358 7.20 15.86 11.71
CA VAL A 358 7.03 16.87 12.74
C VAL A 358 7.96 16.53 13.90
N ARG A 359 8.87 17.45 14.21
CA ARG A 359 9.68 17.43 15.42
C ARG A 359 8.97 18.19 16.52
N ILE A 360 8.79 17.53 17.66
CA ILE A 360 8.35 18.12 18.92
C ILE A 360 9.57 18.15 19.82
N ALA A 361 10.08 19.35 20.08
CA ALA A 361 11.28 19.53 20.90
C ALA A 361 11.06 19.01 22.32
N LYS A 362 12.13 18.54 22.97
CA LYS A 362 12.11 18.27 24.40
C LYS A 362 11.46 19.43 25.17
N ASP A 363 10.63 19.09 26.16
CA ASP A 363 9.90 20.04 27.00
C ASP A 363 8.84 20.90 26.27
N ALA A 364 8.52 20.62 24.99
CA ALA A 364 7.63 21.47 24.19
C ALA A 364 6.17 21.52 24.67
N ILE A 365 5.65 20.45 25.28
CA ILE A 365 4.25 20.33 25.71
C ILE A 365 4.13 20.69 27.19
N ALA A 366 4.95 20.08 28.04
CA ALA A 366 5.06 20.37 29.47
C ALA A 366 6.51 20.13 29.93
N ALA A 367 6.84 20.46 31.18
CA ALA A 367 8.17 20.17 31.69
C ALA A 367 8.38 18.65 31.72
N GLY A 368 9.42 18.17 31.06
CA GLY A 368 9.70 16.75 30.83
C GLY A 368 8.83 16.10 29.75
N VAL A 369 8.04 16.85 28.97
CA VAL A 369 7.10 16.29 27.98
C VAL A 369 7.22 17.03 26.63
N PRO A 370 7.70 16.37 25.57
CA PRO A 370 8.40 15.09 25.61
C PRO A 370 9.71 15.18 26.40
N HIS A 371 10.20 14.06 26.94
CA HIS A 371 11.44 14.05 27.74
C HIS A 371 12.72 14.07 26.87
N LYS A 372 12.55 13.85 25.56
CA LYS A 372 13.53 14.00 24.47
C LYS A 372 12.84 14.62 23.26
N ASP A 373 13.59 14.97 22.22
CA ASP A 373 12.97 15.34 20.95
C ASP A 373 12.20 14.13 20.38
N MET A 374 10.92 14.34 20.09
CA MET A 374 10.02 13.35 19.50
C MET A 374 9.85 13.64 18.01
N LEU A 375 9.88 12.59 17.20
CA LEU A 375 9.70 12.67 15.75
C LEU A 375 8.53 11.79 15.32
N ILE A 376 7.50 12.41 14.76
CA ILE A 376 6.30 11.75 14.26
C ILE A 376 5.91 12.32 12.91
N THR A 377 5.02 11.64 12.20
CA THR A 377 4.46 12.19 10.96
C THR A 377 3.37 13.23 11.23
N ALA A 378 3.05 14.04 10.22
CA ALA A 378 2.17 15.19 10.35
C ALA A 378 0.72 14.86 10.74
N GLU A 379 0.25 13.66 10.42
CA GLU A 379 -1.10 13.20 10.70
C GLU A 379 -1.19 12.38 12.00
N HIS A 380 -0.05 12.09 12.67
CA HIS A 380 -0.05 11.39 13.96
C HIS A 380 -0.65 12.26 15.06
N CYS A 381 -1.57 11.70 15.83
CA CYS A 381 -2.38 12.43 16.80
C CYS A 381 -1.83 12.32 18.21
N LEU A 382 -1.70 13.49 18.83
CA LEU A 382 -1.40 13.62 20.25
C LEU A 382 -2.69 13.74 21.05
N PHE A 383 -2.68 13.26 22.29
CA PHE A 383 -3.84 13.27 23.16
C PHE A 383 -3.86 14.50 24.06
N PHE A 384 -4.90 15.32 23.93
CA PHE A 384 -5.15 16.51 24.73
C PHE A 384 -6.60 16.53 25.22
N GLU A 385 -6.80 16.71 26.52
CA GLU A 385 -8.12 16.98 27.13
C GLU A 385 -9.24 16.02 26.66
N GLY A 386 -8.94 14.72 26.55
CA GLY A 386 -9.92 13.72 26.13
C GLY A 386 -10.08 13.55 24.62
N LYS A 387 -9.25 14.19 23.80
CA LYS A 387 -9.34 14.14 22.33
C LYS A 387 -7.98 13.92 21.67
N PHE A 388 -8.01 13.35 20.48
CA PHE A 388 -6.84 13.23 19.61
C PHE A 388 -6.76 14.43 18.66
N VAL A 389 -5.57 15.05 18.57
CA VAL A 389 -5.29 16.21 17.73
C VAL A 389 -4.09 15.92 16.84
N PRO A 390 -4.21 16.03 15.50
CA PRO A 390 -3.10 15.79 14.60
C PRO A 390 -1.93 16.76 14.80
N ALA A 391 -0.70 16.24 14.75
CA ALA A 391 0.52 17.01 15.00
C ALA A 391 0.68 18.23 14.09
N ARG A 392 0.29 18.15 12.80
CA ARG A 392 0.34 19.29 11.85
C ARG A 392 -0.37 20.53 12.39
N MET A 393 -1.46 20.33 13.13
CA MET A 393 -2.30 21.43 13.60
C MET A 393 -1.70 22.17 14.80
N LEU A 394 -0.66 21.58 15.39
CA LEU A 394 0.07 22.10 16.54
C LEU A 394 1.43 22.73 16.15
N VAL A 395 1.79 22.71 14.86
CA VAL A 395 3.07 23.22 14.34
C VAL A 395 3.16 24.73 14.51
N ASN A 396 3.84 25.18 15.57
CA ASN A 396 4.05 26.60 15.87
C ASN A 396 5.34 27.17 15.24
N GLY A 397 6.14 26.34 14.56
CA GLY A 397 7.39 26.73 13.92
C GLY A 397 8.52 27.08 14.91
N ARG A 398 8.34 26.78 16.20
CA ARG A 398 9.29 27.00 17.29
C ARG A 398 9.64 25.68 17.96
N SER A 399 8.84 25.29 18.96
CA SER A 399 8.99 24.04 19.71
C SER A 399 8.37 22.84 18.97
N ILE A 400 7.46 23.10 18.03
CA ILE A 400 6.85 22.08 17.17
C ILE A 400 7.00 22.55 15.72
N SER A 401 7.76 21.82 14.92
CA SER A 401 8.15 22.25 13.57
C SER A 401 8.34 21.08 12.61
N TYR A 402 8.07 21.29 11.32
CA TYR A 402 8.49 20.36 10.28
C TYR A 402 10.01 20.32 10.19
N ASP A 403 10.59 19.13 10.29
CA ASP A 403 12.03 18.94 10.20
C ASP A 403 12.46 18.76 8.74
N LYS A 404 12.88 19.87 8.14
CA LYS A 404 13.31 19.92 6.73
C LYS A 404 14.70 19.34 6.46
N SER A 405 15.40 18.86 7.48
CA SER A 405 16.68 18.16 7.29
C SER A 405 16.50 16.74 6.73
N PHE A 406 15.30 16.17 6.86
CA PHE A 406 14.98 14.86 6.34
C PHE A 406 14.66 14.92 4.84
N THR A 407 15.21 13.97 4.09
CA THR A 407 14.87 13.70 2.69
C THR A 407 14.14 12.35 2.54
N SER A 408 14.33 11.44 3.49
CA SER A 408 13.58 10.19 3.65
C SER A 408 13.75 9.69 5.10
N TYR A 409 12.81 8.88 5.58
CA TYR A 409 12.90 8.25 6.90
C TYR A 409 12.09 6.95 6.98
N ASP A 410 12.54 6.03 7.83
CA ASP A 410 11.74 4.87 8.21
C ASP A 410 10.75 5.28 9.30
N TYR A 411 9.54 4.75 9.21
CA TYR A 411 8.48 5.02 10.16
C TYR A 411 7.74 3.74 10.54
N TYR A 412 7.14 3.74 11.73
CA TYR A 412 6.63 2.58 12.41
C TYR A 412 5.23 2.81 12.98
N HIS A 413 4.42 1.75 12.97
CA HIS A 413 3.13 1.70 13.65
C HIS A 413 3.09 0.59 14.69
N ILE A 414 2.29 0.83 15.72
CA ILE A 414 1.96 -0.17 16.73
C ILE A 414 0.46 -0.15 16.96
N GLU A 415 -0.19 -1.30 16.80
CA GLU A 415 -1.61 -1.50 17.07
C GLU A 415 -1.78 -2.33 18.34
N THR A 416 -2.68 -1.88 19.20
CA THR A 416 -3.15 -2.62 20.36
C THR A 416 -4.52 -3.24 20.10
N ALA A 417 -4.93 -4.23 20.90
CA ALA A 417 -6.20 -4.93 20.71
C ALA A 417 -7.42 -3.99 20.59
N ASP A 418 -7.44 -2.92 21.38
CA ASP A 418 -8.32 -1.77 21.22
C ASP A 418 -7.47 -0.54 20.84
N HIS A 419 -8.00 0.37 20.04
CA HIS A 419 -7.35 1.65 19.81
C HIS A 419 -7.21 2.41 21.14
N SER A 420 -5.98 2.79 21.48
CA SER A 420 -5.63 3.20 22.84
C SER A 420 -4.82 4.49 22.84
N VAL A 421 -4.90 5.24 23.94
CA VAL A 421 -3.93 6.29 24.24
C VAL A 421 -2.68 5.59 24.80
N ILE A 422 -1.56 5.62 24.08
CA ILE A 422 -0.27 5.06 24.54
C ILE A 422 0.68 6.19 24.95
N VAL A 423 1.81 5.84 25.54
CA VAL A 423 2.86 6.80 25.93
C VAL A 423 4.10 6.59 25.08
N ALA A 424 4.50 7.63 24.35
CA ALA A 424 5.71 7.66 23.51
C ALA A 424 6.55 8.90 23.83
N ASP A 425 7.84 8.74 24.13
CA ASP A 425 8.76 9.82 24.54
C ASP A 425 8.21 10.67 25.72
N GLY A 426 7.38 10.06 26.57
CA GLY A 426 6.66 10.73 27.68
C GLY A 426 5.38 11.48 27.28
N VAL A 427 4.95 11.42 26.02
CA VAL A 427 3.75 12.08 25.48
C VAL A 427 2.62 11.08 25.32
N TYR A 428 1.40 11.47 25.72
CA TYR A 428 0.20 10.71 25.41
C TYR A 428 -0.16 10.88 23.93
N THR A 429 -0.27 9.76 23.23
CA THR A 429 -0.43 9.72 21.78
C THR A 429 -1.32 8.55 21.37
N GLU A 430 -1.75 8.51 20.13
CA GLU A 430 -2.57 7.40 19.62
C GLU A 430 -1.74 6.13 19.36
N SER A 431 -2.36 4.96 19.57
CA SER A 431 -1.93 3.73 18.89
C SER A 431 -2.43 3.75 17.44
N TYR A 432 -2.06 2.77 16.62
CA TYR A 432 -2.64 2.66 15.28
C TYR A 432 -4.13 2.31 15.35
N LEU A 433 -4.96 3.07 14.63
CA LEU A 433 -6.36 2.73 14.32
C LEU A 433 -6.42 2.26 12.87
N ASP A 434 -6.82 1.02 12.64
CA ASP A 434 -6.94 0.47 11.29
C ASP A 434 -8.21 1.00 10.60
N THR A 435 -8.13 2.22 10.04
CA THR A 435 -9.25 2.84 9.30
C THR A 435 -9.30 2.40 7.83
N GLY A 436 -8.66 1.29 7.46
CA GLY A 436 -8.56 0.89 6.05
C GLY A 436 -7.25 1.26 5.35
N ASN A 437 -6.26 1.83 6.05
CA ASN A 437 -4.96 2.26 5.48
C ASN A 437 -3.81 1.26 5.73
N ARG A 438 -4.06 0.14 6.41
CA ARG A 438 -3.04 -0.88 6.74
C ARG A 438 -2.30 -1.40 5.50
N GLY A 439 -2.99 -1.36 4.37
CA GLY A 439 -2.48 -1.77 3.07
C GLY A 439 -1.45 -0.86 2.40
N SER A 440 -1.20 0.35 2.94
CA SER A 440 -0.16 1.28 2.45
C SER A 440 1.21 1.05 3.09
N PHE A 441 1.26 0.26 4.16
CA PHE A 441 2.50 -0.15 4.80
C PHE A 441 3.05 -1.38 4.09
N VAL A 442 4.31 -1.30 3.68
CA VAL A 442 5.14 -2.47 3.40
C VAL A 442 5.00 -3.42 4.59
N GLN A 443 4.55 -4.65 4.36
CA GLN A 443 5.56 -5.69 4.34
C GLN A 443 6.29 -5.82 2.99
N HIS A 444 5.75 -5.27 1.90
CA HIS A 444 6.37 -4.75 0.66
C HIS A 444 5.21 -4.54 -0.33
N GLY A 445 5.05 -3.36 -0.96
CA GLY A 445 4.17 -3.22 -2.13
C GLY A 445 3.50 -1.86 -2.42
N GLN A 446 3.25 -1.61 -3.73
CA GLN A 446 2.66 -0.45 -4.40
C GLN A 446 1.20 -0.72 -4.85
N VAL A 447 0.17 -0.54 -4.00
CA VAL A 447 -1.23 -0.79 -4.39
C VAL A 447 -2.27 0.02 -3.62
N VAL A 448 -3.43 0.21 -4.25
CA VAL A 448 -4.59 0.95 -3.73
C VAL A 448 -5.68 -0.05 -3.29
N GLN A 449 -6.27 0.21 -2.13
CA GLN A 449 -7.33 -0.60 -1.53
C GLN A 449 -8.73 -0.14 -1.96
N PHE A 450 -9.60 -1.09 -2.34
CA PHE A 450 -11.05 -0.88 -2.31
C PHE A 450 -11.51 -1.24 -0.88
N GLY A 451 -12.28 -0.35 -0.23
CA GLY A 451 -12.42 -0.32 1.24
C GLY A 451 -13.01 -1.60 1.88
N ALA A 452 -12.90 -1.87 3.17
CA ALA A 452 -12.17 -1.22 4.24
C ALA A 452 -11.54 -2.34 5.09
N ALA A 453 -10.25 -2.21 5.41
CA ALA A 453 -9.66 -2.98 6.49
C ALA A 453 -10.52 -2.67 7.71
N ARG A 454 -11.12 -3.70 8.31
CA ARG A 454 -12.01 -3.64 9.48
C ARG A 454 -12.35 -2.19 9.81
N ALA A 455 -13.26 -1.54 9.07
CA ALA A 455 -13.31 -0.07 8.96
C ALA A 455 -13.61 0.58 10.32
N LEU A 456 -12.60 0.64 11.17
CA LEU A 456 -12.72 1.21 12.48
C LEU A 456 -12.84 2.68 12.19
N ASN A 457 -14.04 3.21 12.32
CA ASN A 457 -14.24 4.65 12.24
C ASN A 457 -13.87 5.26 13.59
N TRP A 458 -13.52 6.53 13.54
CA TRP A 458 -13.16 7.30 14.73
C TRP A 458 -14.33 7.43 15.71
N GLU A 459 -15.58 7.44 15.23
CA GLU A 459 -16.75 7.60 16.08
C GLU A 459 -16.99 6.42 17.04
N ASP A 460 -16.83 5.19 16.55
CA ASP A 460 -17.22 3.97 17.24
C ASP A 460 -16.03 3.23 17.87
N HIS A 461 -14.82 3.41 17.31
CA HIS A 461 -13.66 2.58 17.65
C HIS A 461 -12.44 3.38 18.11
N GLY A 462 -12.51 4.71 18.13
CA GLY A 462 -11.45 5.55 18.65
C GLY A 462 -11.28 5.40 20.17
N GLY A 463 -10.06 5.16 20.66
CA GLY A 463 -9.74 5.23 22.10
C GLY A 463 -10.07 6.59 22.71
N ALA A 464 -10.10 7.62 21.89
CA ALA A 464 -10.66 8.95 22.14
C ALA A 464 -11.17 9.54 20.80
N PRO A 465 -12.07 10.52 20.81
CA PRO A 465 -12.53 11.18 19.59
C PRO A 465 -11.41 12.00 18.93
N LEU A 466 -11.29 11.90 17.60
CA LEU A 466 -10.50 12.82 16.78
C LEU A 466 -11.16 14.22 16.80
N CYS A 467 -10.36 15.27 16.96
CA CYS A 467 -10.87 16.64 16.97
C CYS A 467 -9.98 17.58 16.17
N THR A 468 -10.52 18.08 15.06
CA THR A 468 -9.89 19.09 14.20
C THR A 468 -10.65 20.42 14.23
N GLU A 469 -11.61 20.58 15.15
CA GLU A 469 -12.38 21.81 15.32
C GLU A 469 -11.48 22.94 15.82
N ARG A 470 -11.47 24.06 15.09
CA ARG A 470 -10.68 25.25 15.43
C ARG A 470 -10.91 25.72 16.87
N SER A 471 -12.15 25.74 17.34
CA SER A 471 -12.53 26.15 18.69
C SER A 471 -11.83 25.33 19.80
N PHE A 472 -11.42 24.11 19.49
CA PHE A 472 -10.69 23.23 20.40
C PHE A 472 -9.17 23.29 20.18
N VAL A 473 -8.73 23.29 18.92
CA VAL A 473 -7.28 23.19 18.59
C VAL A 473 -6.54 24.52 18.72
N GLU A 474 -7.18 25.64 18.40
CA GLU A 474 -6.56 26.98 18.45
C GLU A 474 -6.09 27.38 19.87
N PRO A 475 -6.87 27.16 20.95
CA PRO A 475 -6.40 27.37 22.32
C PRO A 475 -5.16 26.53 22.68
N ILE A 476 -5.13 25.25 22.28
CA ILE A 476 -4.00 24.35 22.53
C ILE A 476 -2.75 24.88 21.81
N PHE A 477 -2.89 25.23 20.53
CA PHE A 477 -1.83 25.83 19.73
C PHE A 477 -1.24 27.08 20.41
N HIS A 478 -2.10 28.00 20.87
CA HIS A 478 -1.65 29.21 21.55
C HIS A 478 -0.95 28.93 22.88
N SER A 479 -1.42 27.95 23.65
CA SER A 479 -0.76 27.50 24.89
C SER A 479 0.65 26.96 24.61
N LEU A 480 0.79 26.10 23.59
CA LEU A 480 2.09 25.55 23.17
C LEU A 480 3.04 26.64 22.64
N ASN A 481 2.52 27.62 21.90
CA ASN A 481 3.34 28.75 21.44
C ASN A 481 3.77 29.67 22.60
N ALA A 482 2.89 29.92 23.57
CA ALA A 482 3.24 30.68 24.77
C ALA A 482 4.32 29.97 25.60
N ARG A 483 4.24 28.64 25.70
CA ARG A 483 5.26 27.80 26.32
C ARG A 483 6.59 27.88 25.58
N ALA A 484 6.60 27.82 24.24
CA ALA A 484 7.80 27.99 23.44
C ALA A 484 8.50 29.33 23.72
N ALA A 485 7.72 30.40 23.95
CA ALA A 485 8.25 31.69 24.38
C ALA A 485 8.89 31.64 25.78
N GLN A 486 8.28 30.93 26.74
CA GLN A 486 8.85 30.72 28.08
C GLN A 486 10.15 29.91 28.03
N MET A 487 10.32 29.03 27.04
CA MET A 487 11.55 28.29 26.78
C MET A 487 12.63 29.14 26.08
N ASN A 488 12.38 30.43 25.83
CA ASN A 488 13.26 31.35 25.09
C ASN A 488 13.58 30.89 23.66
N LEU A 489 12.71 30.09 23.04
CA LEU A 489 12.85 29.71 21.64
C LEU A 489 12.48 30.91 20.77
N VAL A 490 13.33 31.28 19.81
CA VAL A 490 13.10 32.44 18.95
C VAL A 490 11.85 32.21 18.10
N GLU A 491 11.01 33.24 17.91
CA GLU A 491 9.94 33.14 16.92
C GLU A 491 10.53 32.95 15.53
N PRO A 492 10.03 32.01 14.71
CA PRO A 492 10.47 31.90 13.34
C PRO A 492 10.29 33.27 12.67
N VAL A 493 11.30 33.67 11.92
CA VAL A 493 11.24 34.87 11.06
C VAL A 493 10.22 34.57 9.97
N THR A 494 8.94 34.69 10.30
CA THR A 494 7.89 34.81 9.32
C THR A 494 8.05 36.22 8.79
N SER A 495 8.58 36.32 7.58
CA SER A 495 8.34 37.48 6.73
C SER A 495 6.88 37.90 6.89
N LYS A 496 6.63 39.20 7.07
CA LYS A 496 5.25 39.72 7.03
C LYS A 496 4.64 39.22 5.72
N ARG A 497 3.73 38.24 5.81
CA ARG A 497 3.06 37.66 4.66
C ARG A 497 2.35 38.79 3.94
N VAL A 498 2.82 39.13 2.75
CA VAL A 498 2.17 40.13 1.91
C VAL A 498 0.95 39.46 1.32
N VAL A 499 -0.24 39.94 1.68
CA VAL A 499 -1.50 39.43 1.16
C VAL A 499 -2.02 40.33 0.03
N THR A 500 -2.69 39.73 -0.94
CA THR A 500 -3.37 40.44 -2.03
C THR A 500 -4.77 39.86 -2.25
N THR A 501 -5.68 40.67 -2.79
CA THR A 501 -7.00 40.22 -3.29
C THR A 501 -7.01 40.03 -4.81
N ASP A 502 -5.91 40.37 -5.49
CA ASP A 502 -5.75 40.14 -6.93
C ASP A 502 -5.56 38.63 -7.19
N ALA A 503 -6.52 38.05 -7.90
CA ALA A 503 -6.52 36.64 -8.27
C ALA A 503 -5.62 36.32 -9.48
N ASP A 504 -5.15 37.31 -10.26
CA ASP A 504 -4.34 37.10 -11.49
C ASP A 504 -4.96 36.04 -12.43
N VAL A 505 -6.26 36.22 -12.68
CA VAL A 505 -7.08 35.30 -13.48
C VAL A 505 -6.58 35.29 -14.93
N ARG A 506 -6.33 34.10 -15.46
CA ARG A 506 -5.88 33.87 -16.84
C ARG A 506 -6.38 32.53 -17.35
N LEU A 507 -6.30 32.30 -18.65
CA LEU A 507 -6.50 30.98 -19.23
C LEU A 507 -5.16 30.36 -19.63
N LEU A 508 -5.03 29.05 -19.45
CA LEU A 508 -3.94 28.24 -19.99
C LEU A 508 -4.52 27.25 -21.00
N THR A 509 -3.92 27.18 -22.18
CA THR A 509 -4.29 26.23 -23.23
C THR A 509 -3.54 24.90 -23.06
N GLY A 510 -4.00 23.84 -23.75
CA GLY A 510 -3.34 22.52 -23.70
C GLY A 510 -1.88 22.48 -24.20
N ASN A 511 -1.45 23.49 -24.96
CA ASN A 511 -0.05 23.67 -25.38
C ASN A 511 0.77 24.62 -24.48
N GLY A 512 0.21 25.03 -23.33
CA GLY A 512 0.90 25.89 -22.35
C GLY A 512 0.88 27.39 -22.66
N GLN A 513 0.13 27.84 -23.67
CA GLN A 513 0.00 29.27 -23.98
C GLN A 513 -0.92 29.95 -22.95
N ILE A 514 -0.47 31.11 -22.45
CA ILE A 514 -1.24 31.95 -21.52
C ILE A 514 -2.10 32.94 -22.33
N ILE A 515 -3.40 32.97 -22.05
CA ILE A 515 -4.35 33.96 -22.56
C ILE A 515 -4.76 34.88 -21.40
N ARG A 516 -4.46 36.17 -21.54
CA ARG A 516 -4.83 37.21 -20.57
C ARG A 516 -6.25 37.74 -20.85
N PRO A 517 -6.97 38.19 -19.82
CA PRO A 517 -8.27 38.80 -20.03
C PRO A 517 -8.12 40.08 -20.87
N ILE A 518 -9.06 40.30 -21.78
CA ILE A 518 -9.14 41.53 -22.57
C ILE A 518 -9.99 42.60 -21.89
N ARG A 519 -10.84 42.19 -20.94
CA ARG A 519 -11.74 43.06 -20.18
C ARG A 519 -12.06 42.40 -18.84
N GLU A 520 -12.01 43.21 -17.79
CA GLU A 520 -12.52 42.89 -16.46
C GLU A 520 -13.48 44.02 -16.09
N GLU A 521 -14.76 43.70 -15.91
CA GLU A 521 -15.78 44.68 -15.55
C GLU A 521 -16.81 44.05 -14.62
N GLY A 522 -16.99 44.67 -13.45
CA GLY A 522 -17.83 44.12 -12.40
C GLY A 522 -17.34 42.73 -11.97
N ASP A 523 -18.23 41.75 -12.05
CA ASP A 523 -17.96 40.34 -11.74
C ASP A 523 -17.58 39.52 -12.98
N ARG A 524 -17.36 40.12 -14.16
CA ARG A 524 -17.06 39.39 -15.40
C ARG A 524 -15.64 39.58 -15.88
N VAL A 525 -14.98 38.47 -16.13
CA VAL A 525 -13.67 38.38 -16.77
C VAL A 525 -13.85 37.81 -18.18
N VAL A 526 -13.33 38.51 -19.20
CA VAL A 526 -13.59 38.18 -20.61
C VAL A 526 -12.28 37.90 -21.35
N PHE A 527 -12.26 36.80 -22.12
CA PHE A 527 -11.11 36.32 -22.88
C PHE A 527 -11.46 36.18 -24.36
N ILE A 528 -10.48 36.42 -25.24
CA ILE A 528 -10.55 36.02 -26.66
C ILE A 528 -9.81 34.70 -26.84
N LEU A 529 -10.48 33.73 -27.42
CA LEU A 529 -9.98 32.38 -27.66
C LEU A 529 -9.57 32.20 -29.13
N PRO A 530 -8.33 31.74 -29.40
CA PRO A 530 -7.92 31.21 -30.70
C PRO A 530 -8.87 30.12 -31.23
N SER A 531 -8.81 29.88 -32.54
CA SER A 531 -9.52 28.75 -33.16
C SER A 531 -8.82 27.43 -32.86
N GLY A 532 -9.59 26.33 -32.83
CA GLY A 532 -9.04 24.98 -32.63
C GLY A 532 -8.75 24.59 -31.17
N LEU A 533 -9.24 25.36 -30.19
CA LEU A 533 -9.19 24.95 -28.78
C LEU A 533 -10.43 24.13 -28.42
N GLU A 534 -10.21 22.97 -27.82
CA GLU A 534 -11.26 22.09 -27.28
C GLU A 534 -11.48 22.33 -25.77
N SER A 535 -10.46 22.80 -25.05
CA SER A 535 -10.54 23.11 -23.63
C SER A 535 -9.50 24.15 -23.23
N VAL A 536 -9.74 24.78 -22.08
CA VAL A 536 -8.83 25.72 -21.41
C VAL A 536 -8.87 25.50 -19.91
N GLN A 537 -7.79 25.83 -19.21
CA GLN A 537 -7.76 25.88 -17.74
C GLN A 537 -7.87 27.34 -17.27
N LEU A 538 -8.84 27.62 -16.41
CA LEU A 538 -8.99 28.88 -15.69
C LEU A 538 -8.04 28.91 -14.50
N VAL A 539 -6.93 29.62 -14.68
CA VAL A 539 -5.85 29.71 -13.70
C VAL A 539 -5.98 30.98 -12.87
N SER A 540 -5.81 30.87 -11.57
CA SER A 540 -5.78 31.99 -10.62
C SER A 540 -4.76 31.71 -9.50
N ARG A 541 -4.42 32.74 -8.72
CA ARG A 541 -3.83 32.54 -7.39
C ARG A 541 -4.82 31.75 -6.54
N PHE A 542 -4.30 30.95 -5.62
CA PHE A 542 -5.09 30.23 -4.65
C PHE A 542 -4.53 30.42 -3.25
N SER A 543 -5.37 30.19 -2.25
CA SER A 543 -4.97 30.11 -0.84
C SER A 543 -5.63 28.90 -0.18
N ARG A 544 -5.06 28.46 0.95
CA ARG A 544 -5.65 27.45 1.82
C ARG A 544 -6.05 28.12 3.14
N PRO A 545 -7.21 27.82 3.74
CA PRO A 545 -7.58 28.35 5.04
C PRO A 545 -6.54 28.04 6.12
N SER A 546 -5.97 26.83 6.09
CA SER A 546 -4.85 26.41 6.95
C SER A 546 -3.60 27.31 6.83
N ASP A 547 -3.33 27.85 5.65
CA ASP A 547 -2.22 28.77 5.44
C ASP A 547 -2.57 30.19 5.89
N MET A 548 -3.79 30.64 5.63
CA MET A 548 -4.21 32.03 5.86
C MET A 548 -4.53 32.33 7.33
N VAL A 549 -5.24 31.42 7.99
CA VAL A 549 -5.68 31.60 9.38
C VAL A 549 -4.62 31.05 10.34
N GLY A 550 -4.11 29.85 10.07
CA GLY A 550 -3.11 29.19 10.88
C GLY A 550 -3.22 27.66 10.82
N PRO A 551 -2.17 26.94 11.26
CA PRO A 551 -2.10 25.48 11.18
C PRO A 551 -3.20 24.77 11.98
N PHE A 552 -3.75 25.43 13.01
CA PHE A 552 -4.90 24.95 13.80
C PHE A 552 -6.23 24.93 13.04
N VAL A 553 -6.24 25.24 11.74
CA VAL A 553 -7.38 25.08 10.82
C VAL A 553 -7.11 23.91 9.87
N ASP A 554 -8.04 22.94 9.84
CA ASP A 554 -7.89 21.70 9.07
C ASP A 554 -8.23 21.83 7.59
N ASP A 555 -8.99 22.85 7.19
CA ASP A 555 -9.36 23.04 5.79
C ASP A 555 -8.13 23.40 4.94
N ARG A 556 -7.60 22.38 4.25
CA ARG A 556 -6.45 22.44 3.35
C ARG A 556 -6.84 22.62 1.88
N ARG A 557 -8.14 22.80 1.57
CA ARG A 557 -8.59 22.97 0.19
C ARG A 557 -8.00 24.25 -0.40
N LYS A 558 -7.65 24.19 -1.68
CA LYS A 558 -7.20 25.36 -2.43
C LYS A 558 -8.42 26.13 -2.91
N PHE A 559 -8.45 27.43 -2.65
CA PHE A 559 -9.51 28.32 -3.11
C PHE A 559 -8.91 29.35 -4.06
N GLY A 560 -9.18 29.18 -5.34
CA GLY A 560 -8.82 30.11 -6.40
C GLY A 560 -9.83 31.24 -6.49
N VAL A 561 -10.82 31.08 -7.36
CA VAL A 561 -11.93 32.03 -7.55
C VAL A 561 -13.27 31.31 -7.47
N LEU A 562 -14.29 31.97 -6.92
CA LEU A 562 -15.66 31.47 -6.93
C LEU A 562 -16.32 31.83 -8.25
N VAL A 563 -16.60 30.84 -9.08
CA VAL A 563 -17.15 31.05 -10.42
C VAL A 563 -18.64 30.79 -10.45
N GLY A 564 -19.41 31.76 -10.93
CA GLY A 564 -20.84 31.66 -11.23
C GLY A 564 -21.08 31.24 -12.69
N LYS A 565 -21.77 32.07 -13.47
CA LYS A 565 -22.06 31.78 -14.88
C LYS A 565 -20.81 31.81 -15.79
N ILE A 566 -20.71 30.85 -16.70
CA ILE A 566 -19.73 30.84 -17.80
C ILE A 566 -20.50 30.92 -19.12
N SER A 567 -20.20 31.92 -19.95
CA SER A 567 -20.79 32.13 -21.27
C SER A 567 -19.73 32.05 -22.36
N PHE A 568 -19.97 31.24 -23.38
CA PHE A 568 -19.15 31.14 -24.58
C PHE A 568 -19.86 31.82 -25.75
N PHE A 569 -19.15 32.66 -26.49
CA PHE A 569 -19.68 33.41 -27.63
C PHE A 569 -18.90 33.08 -28.90
N GLU A 570 -19.60 32.68 -29.96
CA GLU A 570 -19.04 32.49 -31.29
C GLU A 570 -19.95 33.16 -32.34
N GLY A 571 -19.45 34.22 -32.98
CA GLY A 571 -20.27 35.06 -33.86
C GLY A 571 -21.39 35.76 -33.08
N SER A 572 -22.65 35.50 -33.47
CA SER A 572 -23.85 36.01 -32.79
C SER A 572 -24.51 34.99 -31.85
N VAL A 573 -23.87 33.84 -31.61
CA VAL A 573 -24.41 32.74 -30.79
C VAL A 573 -23.75 32.77 -29.41
N GLU A 574 -24.58 32.76 -28.37
CA GLU A 574 -24.16 32.52 -26.98
C GLU A 574 -24.50 31.09 -26.58
N ALA A 575 -23.57 30.40 -25.95
CA ALA A 575 -23.75 29.12 -25.31
C ALA A 575 -23.38 29.25 -23.82
N GLU A 576 -24.32 28.93 -22.94
CA GLU A 576 -24.05 28.85 -21.51
C GLU A 576 -23.41 27.51 -21.15
N MET A 577 -22.39 27.56 -20.29
CA MET A 577 -21.62 26.41 -19.87
C MET A 577 -21.90 26.16 -18.39
N THR A 578 -22.49 25.01 -18.09
CA THR A 578 -22.92 24.62 -16.74
C THR A 578 -22.19 23.40 -16.21
N GLU A 579 -21.16 22.93 -16.92
CA GLU A 579 -20.39 21.73 -16.57
C GLU A 579 -19.82 21.82 -15.15
N HIS A 580 -19.27 22.98 -14.78
CA HIS A 580 -18.73 23.24 -13.44
C HIS A 580 -19.80 23.25 -12.34
N LEU A 581 -21.07 23.53 -12.66
CA LEU A 581 -22.17 23.52 -11.70
C LEU A 581 -22.91 22.17 -11.61
N THR A 582 -22.71 21.28 -12.57
CA THR A 582 -23.50 20.05 -12.71
C THR A 582 -22.68 18.78 -12.57
N GLN A 583 -21.41 18.78 -12.99
CA GLN A 583 -20.54 17.62 -12.85
C GLN A 583 -19.95 17.54 -11.44
N VAL A 584 -20.15 16.41 -10.77
CA VAL A 584 -19.62 16.20 -9.40
C VAL A 584 -18.09 16.25 -9.39
N GLU A 585 -17.44 15.59 -10.34
CA GLU A 585 -15.98 15.54 -10.47
C GLU A 585 -15.55 16.31 -11.72
N LEU A 586 -14.87 17.44 -11.53
CA LEU A 586 -14.35 18.27 -12.62
C LEU A 586 -12.94 18.76 -12.25
N ASN A 587 -11.97 18.53 -13.15
CA ASN A 587 -10.55 18.80 -12.86
C ASN A 587 -10.31 20.29 -12.56
N GLY A 588 -9.62 20.58 -11.46
CA GLY A 588 -9.31 21.95 -11.06
C GLY A 588 -10.46 22.69 -10.34
N TRP A 589 -11.52 21.97 -9.96
CA TRP A 589 -12.67 22.51 -9.23
C TRP A 589 -12.84 21.81 -7.87
N ASN A 590 -13.29 22.56 -6.86
CA ASN A 590 -13.61 22.01 -5.52
C ASN A 590 -14.91 21.19 -5.55
N GLY A 591 -15.43 20.69 -4.43
CA GLY A 591 -16.72 19.97 -4.42
C GLY A 591 -17.91 20.85 -4.87
N LEU A 592 -19.02 20.22 -5.27
CA LEU A 592 -20.28 20.93 -5.51
C LEU A 592 -20.90 21.35 -4.18
N GLU A 593 -20.72 22.62 -3.83
CA GLU A 593 -21.29 23.22 -2.60
C GLU A 593 -22.57 24.01 -2.87
N SER A 594 -22.77 24.43 -4.12
CA SER A 594 -23.92 25.22 -4.58
C SER A 594 -24.24 24.90 -6.03
N SER A 595 -25.50 25.05 -6.40
CA SER A 595 -25.97 24.97 -7.79
C SER A 595 -25.70 26.24 -8.59
N GLU A 596 -25.29 27.33 -7.93
CA GLU A 596 -25.14 28.66 -8.54
C GLU A 596 -23.68 29.05 -8.75
N ALA A 597 -22.77 28.49 -7.95
CA ALA A 597 -21.36 28.82 -8.03
C ALA A 597 -20.46 27.70 -7.50
N ARG A 598 -19.21 27.67 -7.96
CA ARG A 598 -18.20 26.71 -7.52
C ARG A 598 -16.81 27.30 -7.46
N TRP A 599 -16.09 26.99 -6.40
CA TRP A 599 -14.69 27.38 -6.26
C TRP A 599 -13.79 26.56 -7.20
N THR A 600 -12.86 27.24 -7.87
CA THR A 600 -11.71 26.57 -8.49
C THR A 600 -10.66 26.22 -7.42
N SER A 601 -9.86 25.19 -7.67
CA SER A 601 -8.68 24.84 -6.85
C SER A 601 -7.41 25.59 -7.28
N GLY A 602 -7.57 26.62 -8.10
CA GLY A 602 -6.49 27.41 -8.71
C GLY A 602 -6.34 27.20 -10.23
N GLU A 603 -6.88 26.11 -10.79
CA GLU A 603 -6.70 25.73 -12.21
C GLU A 603 -7.91 24.99 -12.82
N GLY A 604 -9.10 25.59 -12.80
CA GLY A 604 -10.35 24.94 -13.21
C GLY A 604 -10.44 24.64 -14.72
N LEU A 605 -10.59 23.37 -15.09
CA LEU A 605 -10.80 22.96 -16.48
C LEU A 605 -12.17 23.42 -16.99
N ILE A 606 -12.19 23.96 -18.21
CA ILE A 606 -13.39 24.38 -18.93
C ILE A 606 -13.35 23.72 -20.33
N THR A 607 -14.30 22.82 -20.59
CA THR A 607 -14.46 22.17 -21.90
C THR A 607 -15.25 23.08 -22.82
N LEU A 608 -14.68 23.47 -23.97
CA LEU A 608 -15.32 24.39 -24.89
C LEU A 608 -16.34 23.65 -25.78
N PRO A 609 -17.47 24.29 -26.15
CA PRO A 609 -18.41 23.72 -27.12
C PRO A 609 -17.76 23.51 -28.50
N GLU A 610 -18.33 22.58 -29.29
CA GLU A 610 -17.90 22.36 -30.67
C GLU A 610 -18.02 23.65 -31.51
N ARG A 611 -16.90 24.04 -32.13
CA ARG A 611 -16.77 25.30 -32.88
C ARG A 611 -17.44 25.17 -34.25
N LYS A 612 -18.46 25.99 -34.53
CA LYS A 612 -19.15 26.04 -35.84
C LYS A 612 -18.45 26.97 -36.82
N VAL A 613 -17.70 27.96 -36.32
CA VAL A 613 -17.00 28.97 -37.13
C VAL A 613 -15.50 28.90 -36.85
N LYS A 614 -14.66 28.94 -37.89
CA LYS A 614 -13.18 28.90 -37.76
C LYS A 614 -12.55 30.22 -37.26
N GLY A 615 -13.33 31.10 -36.63
CA GLY A 615 -12.91 32.44 -36.18
C GLY A 615 -12.59 32.51 -34.68
N PRO A 616 -12.19 33.71 -34.17
CA PRO A 616 -12.01 33.93 -32.74
C PRO A 616 -13.35 33.81 -32.00
N ALA A 617 -13.33 33.21 -30.82
CA ALA A 617 -14.47 33.12 -29.92
C ALA A 617 -14.19 33.92 -28.64
N MET A 618 -15.22 34.21 -27.85
CA MET A 618 -15.05 34.85 -26.55
C MET A 618 -15.56 33.96 -25.42
N LEU A 619 -14.84 33.97 -24.30
CA LEU A 619 -15.26 33.31 -23.07
C LEU A 619 -15.46 34.38 -21.99
N SER A 620 -16.65 34.45 -21.41
CA SER A 620 -16.97 35.30 -20.26
C SER A 620 -17.17 34.41 -19.04
N VAL A 621 -16.39 34.67 -18.00
CA VAL A 621 -16.44 33.96 -16.72
C VAL A 621 -16.91 34.93 -15.65
N GLN A 622 -17.97 34.59 -14.92
CA GLN A 622 -18.42 35.35 -13.77
C GLN A 622 -17.64 34.95 -12.52
N VAL A 623 -16.84 35.85 -11.96
CA VAL A 623 -16.08 35.69 -10.73
C VAL A 623 -16.82 36.44 -9.60
N LEU A 624 -17.53 35.69 -8.76
CA LEU A 624 -18.39 36.24 -7.71
C LEU A 624 -17.61 36.72 -6.49
N THR A 625 -16.52 36.02 -6.15
CA THR A 625 -15.62 36.43 -5.08
C THR A 625 -14.22 35.86 -5.29
N THR A 626 -13.24 36.53 -4.71
CA THR A 626 -11.84 36.12 -4.67
C THR A 626 -11.42 35.87 -3.23
N ALA A 627 -10.51 34.94 -3.02
CA ALA A 627 -9.91 34.74 -1.69
C ALA A 627 -8.87 35.84 -1.41
N GLN A 628 -8.37 35.90 -0.18
CA GLN A 628 -7.09 36.56 0.09
C GLN A 628 -5.96 35.58 -0.25
N TYR A 629 -4.95 36.06 -0.95
CA TYR A 629 -3.83 35.27 -1.44
C TYR A 629 -2.52 35.71 -0.79
N ILE A 630 -1.68 34.76 -0.39
CA ILE A 630 -0.33 35.03 0.09
C ILE A 630 0.57 35.22 -1.14
N LEU A 631 1.11 36.43 -1.32
CA LEU A 631 2.22 36.65 -2.24
C LEU A 631 3.46 36.01 -1.60
N LYS A 632 3.92 34.89 -2.16
CA LYS A 632 5.16 34.22 -1.72
C LYS A 632 6.28 35.25 -1.59
N ASP A 633 7.10 35.11 -0.55
CA ASP A 633 8.28 35.95 -0.33
C ASP A 633 9.09 36.14 -1.61
N LEU A 634 9.37 37.41 -1.92
CA LEU A 634 10.24 37.87 -3.00
C LEU A 634 11.69 37.34 -2.91
N GLN A 635 12.01 36.44 -1.98
CA GLN A 635 13.36 35.93 -1.73
C GLN A 635 13.62 34.49 -2.22
N GLY A 636 12.60 33.75 -2.70
CA GLY A 636 12.78 32.35 -3.12
C GLY A 636 13.04 32.10 -4.62
N THR A 637 12.89 33.09 -5.50
CA THR A 637 12.80 32.84 -6.96
C THR A 637 14.01 33.33 -7.77
N ARG A 638 15.14 33.67 -7.14
CA ARG A 638 16.37 34.07 -7.86
C ARG A 638 17.38 32.95 -8.13
N ALA A 639 17.02 31.67 -8.00
CA ALA A 639 17.99 30.58 -8.18
C ALA A 639 17.75 29.62 -9.37
N ASN A 640 16.58 29.57 -10.03
CA ASN A 640 16.33 28.55 -11.08
C ASN A 640 15.92 29.12 -12.45
N GLN A 641 16.58 30.20 -12.88
CA GLN A 641 16.65 30.61 -14.29
C GLN A 641 18.07 31.09 -14.63
N ALA A 642 19.05 30.22 -14.41
CA ALA A 642 20.38 30.27 -15.03
C ALA A 642 21.13 28.95 -14.72
N ALA A 643 20.70 27.85 -15.33
CA ALA A 643 21.52 26.67 -15.63
C ALA A 643 20.76 25.79 -16.64
#